data_AF-C1DZL4-F1
#
_entry.id   AF-C1DZL4-F1
#
_cell.length_a   1.000
_cell.length_b   1.000
_cell.length_c   1.000
_cell.angle_alpha   90.00
_cell.angle_beta   90.00
_cell.angle_gamma   90.00
#
_symmetry.space_group_name_H-M   'P 1'
#
loop_
_entity.id
_entity.type
_entity.pdbx_description
1 polymer ?
#
loop_
_entity_poly.entity_id
_entity_poly.type
_entity_poly.pdbx_seq_one_letter_code
_entity_poly.pdbx_strand_id
1 'polypeptide(L)'
;MISTPSGGPRTWDGSTPPVITSDEPGSWAHDTVSRRLREDILARVFRDNAEVLASGTIAEANLRALDAELAAAATSVITRVPPDGGPDLDTWTQLCEPHLGKTWLEAPWLFAEFYFYRRILAAIGYFDRASPAFGRDPFAADKRAGLEAGMRAATQLARRANAFAEKRQGGVAATAEEVRLFLMVALWGNRMDLSIWPEDGGNEGGGTKGERAANAFAEALSSGEKYLLSDDSQAAARLLLSDPKGPADKRQQTAGGTKQTKDVSVVVDNAGFELTCDLALADALIVAGCTRRVTLRVKAHPVFVSDATVADAMDTIDAMASSADADVAAMGARWRVHLSSGAWVLVPDFAWCQPQPFWSLPEPVAAELRQSRLVIVKGDANYRRLLGDARWDLAMPFADVTCCFPAPLLALRTLKAELGCGISRSKEIEAKEKHPGDWMTSGTFGCAQLNAAPAGQHAVASLATALPPDASFAGVKGGRVKGVGGEGGGGLTLAERERLDLAKTLVALANASRELARTLRSAPARSSVTLGSAPGGTRNATGDDQRKLDVVADDIFASHLGACGGVRWYSSEETDFPLELDANGTMVVCCDPLDGSRNIDCNIPVGSIFGVYRVVRTLGGGEGDGVAQCTQPARAQVAAGYAHHSGATTLVLAVGDTGSAVEFVLDDDTGAFVVAADGAPLRCPPRGQIYSLNDARFDDWPEGLRRYVVDARRGENQTGKQYSARYVCSLVGDFHRTMKYGGWCGNPRPHLRWQFEVAPLAFVARAAGAIATDGTNDVMANEDGPSAAHERTPLFVGSVDDVAELLTYGDVRQVAKTYAL
;
A
#
# COMPACT_ATOMS: atom_id res chain seq x y z
N MET A 1 -5.57 -20.68 -2.31
CA MET A 1 -4.19 -20.99 -1.89
C MET A 1 -3.59 -19.71 -1.34
N ILE A 2 -3.56 -19.55 -0.02
CA ILE A 2 -2.89 -18.42 0.63
C ILE A 2 -1.42 -18.82 0.74
N SER A 3 -0.61 -18.42 -0.24
CA SER A 3 0.84 -18.56 -0.16
C SER A 3 1.36 -17.74 1.03
N THR A 4 2.45 -18.21 1.65
CA THR A 4 3.30 -17.47 2.59
C THR A 4 3.40 -15.97 2.27
N PRO A 5 3.54 -15.07 3.26
CA PRO A 5 3.51 -13.62 3.06
C PRO A 5 4.78 -13.13 2.33
N SER A 6 4.92 -13.47 1.05
CA SER A 6 6.00 -13.03 0.17
C SER A 6 5.72 -11.67 -0.46
N GLY A 7 4.70 -10.96 0.05
CA GLY A 7 4.21 -9.70 -0.48
C GLY A 7 3.87 -8.68 0.60
N GLY A 8 4.73 -8.54 1.62
CA GLY A 8 4.66 -7.42 2.56
C GLY A 8 5.52 -6.23 2.12
N PRO A 9 5.28 -5.03 2.67
CA PRO A 9 6.24 -3.93 2.68
C PRO A 9 7.61 -4.44 3.17
N ARG A 10 8.69 -3.79 2.72
CA ARG A 10 10.07 -4.22 2.97
C ARG A 10 10.83 -3.12 3.70
N THR A 11 11.83 -3.50 4.47
CA THR A 11 12.76 -2.52 5.06
C THR A 11 13.51 -1.79 3.95
N TRP A 12 14.15 -0.68 4.30
CA TRP A 12 14.82 0.16 3.33
C TRP A 12 15.95 -0.57 2.57
N ASP A 13 16.57 -1.57 3.18
CA ASP A 13 17.55 -2.46 2.54
C ASP A 13 16.94 -3.50 1.59
N GLY A 14 15.62 -3.51 1.43
CA GLY A 14 14.86 -4.48 0.64
C GLY A 14 14.66 -5.82 1.34
N SER A 15 15.15 -5.99 2.58
CA SER A 15 14.93 -7.22 3.34
C SER A 15 13.50 -7.30 3.89
N THR A 16 13.08 -8.52 4.24
CA THR A 16 11.85 -8.68 5.02
C THR A 16 12.19 -8.35 6.47
N PRO A 17 11.47 -7.42 7.13
CA PRO A 17 11.68 -7.19 8.55
C PRO A 17 11.46 -8.50 9.31
N PRO A 18 12.33 -8.84 10.28
CA PRO A 18 12.20 -10.10 10.99
C PRO A 18 10.91 -10.09 11.81
N VAL A 19 10.08 -11.10 11.59
CA VAL A 19 8.85 -11.33 12.34
C VAL A 19 9.20 -11.60 13.80
N ILE A 20 8.42 -11.05 14.71
CA ILE A 20 8.62 -11.25 16.15
C ILE A 20 8.12 -12.64 16.53
N THR A 21 9.00 -13.39 17.17
CA THR A 21 8.74 -14.70 17.79
C THR A 21 8.86 -14.57 19.30
N SER A 22 8.50 -15.63 20.02
CA SER A 22 8.50 -15.65 21.49
C SER A 22 9.67 -16.46 22.06
N ASP A 23 10.71 -16.73 21.27
CA ASP A 23 11.86 -17.54 21.61
C ASP A 23 13.00 -16.76 22.31
N GLU A 24 12.93 -15.43 22.35
CA GLU A 24 13.93 -14.57 23.00
C GLU A 24 13.58 -14.32 24.49
N PRO A 25 14.29 -14.94 25.46
CA PRO A 25 13.97 -14.77 26.88
C PRO A 25 14.16 -13.32 27.32
N GLY A 26 13.23 -12.82 28.14
CA GLY A 26 13.23 -11.43 28.61
C GLY A 26 12.53 -10.44 27.69
N SER A 27 12.18 -10.84 26.46
CA SER A 27 11.30 -10.05 25.59
C SER A 27 9.85 -10.09 26.09
N TRP A 28 9.07 -9.09 25.69
CA TRP A 28 7.64 -9.03 26.00
C TRP A 28 6.85 -10.14 25.29
N ALA A 29 7.27 -10.50 24.08
CA ALA A 29 6.69 -11.62 23.33
C ALA A 29 6.90 -12.96 24.04
N HIS A 30 8.08 -13.17 24.61
CA HIS A 30 8.38 -14.36 25.39
C HIS A 30 7.54 -14.43 26.67
N ASP A 31 7.54 -13.39 27.50
CA ASP A 31 6.74 -13.35 28.74
C ASP A 31 5.23 -13.54 28.46
N THR A 32 4.76 -12.99 27.33
CA THR A 32 3.37 -13.17 26.91
C THR A 32 3.03 -14.64 26.71
N VAL A 33 3.81 -15.37 25.90
CA VAL A 33 3.51 -16.77 25.55
C VAL A 33 3.89 -17.75 26.67
N SER A 34 5.03 -17.54 27.35
CA SER A 34 5.53 -18.47 28.37
C SER A 34 4.79 -18.35 29.71
N ARG A 35 4.15 -17.20 29.97
CA ARG A 35 3.50 -16.92 31.26
C ARG A 35 2.09 -16.34 31.12
N ARG A 36 1.93 -15.16 30.50
CA ARG A 36 0.68 -14.38 30.58
C ARG A 36 -0.53 -15.09 29.98
N LEU A 37 -0.38 -15.77 28.85
CA LEU A 37 -1.47 -16.53 28.23
C LEU A 37 -2.06 -17.55 29.20
N ARG A 38 -1.21 -18.28 29.93
CA ARG A 38 -1.63 -19.32 30.86
C ARG A 38 -2.03 -18.77 32.23
N GLU A 39 -1.10 -18.09 32.90
CA GLU A 39 -1.22 -17.70 34.30
C GLU A 39 -2.17 -16.51 34.50
N ASP A 40 -2.24 -15.62 33.51
CA ASP A 40 -3.07 -14.43 33.62
C ASP A 40 -4.39 -14.60 32.87
N ILE A 41 -4.41 -15.09 31.63
CA ILE A 41 -5.64 -15.10 30.82
C ILE A 41 -6.42 -16.39 31.00
N LEU A 42 -5.82 -17.56 30.77
CA LEU A 42 -6.50 -18.85 30.88
C LEU A 42 -6.98 -19.12 32.32
N ALA A 43 -6.20 -18.74 33.33
CA ALA A 43 -6.62 -18.84 34.73
C ALA A 43 -7.91 -18.05 35.02
N ARG A 44 -8.13 -16.89 34.37
CA ARG A 44 -9.39 -16.15 34.48
C ARG A 44 -10.54 -16.87 33.80
N VAL A 45 -10.30 -17.46 32.63
CA VAL A 45 -11.33 -18.25 31.93
C VAL A 45 -11.87 -19.36 32.84
N PHE A 46 -11.00 -20.07 33.58
CA PHE A 46 -11.44 -21.05 34.58
C PHE A 46 -12.30 -20.45 35.69
N ARG A 47 -11.87 -19.30 36.25
CA ARG A 47 -12.56 -18.65 37.37
C ARG A 47 -13.92 -18.08 36.96
N ASP A 48 -13.97 -17.36 35.85
CA ASP A 48 -15.13 -16.55 35.46
C ASP A 48 -16.19 -17.39 34.71
N ASN A 49 -15.86 -18.62 34.34
CA ASN A 49 -16.76 -19.57 33.70
C ASN A 49 -16.97 -20.85 34.53
N ALA A 50 -16.70 -20.81 35.83
CA ALA A 50 -16.76 -21.98 36.72
C ALA A 50 -18.11 -22.74 36.66
N GLU A 51 -19.21 -22.03 36.40
CA GLU A 51 -20.56 -22.60 36.27
C GLU A 51 -20.74 -23.53 35.06
N VAL A 52 -20.06 -23.26 33.94
CA VAL A 52 -20.08 -24.13 32.74
C VAL A 52 -18.89 -25.09 32.70
N LEU A 53 -17.89 -24.88 33.55
CA LEU A 53 -16.70 -25.71 33.70
C LEU A 53 -16.78 -26.64 34.92
N ALA A 54 -17.99 -27.10 35.26
CA ALA A 54 -18.19 -28.04 36.36
C ALA A 54 -17.34 -29.31 36.18
N SER A 55 -16.96 -29.92 37.30
CA SER A 55 -16.01 -31.04 37.30
C SER A 55 -16.50 -32.21 36.44
N GLY A 56 -15.65 -32.67 35.51
CA GLY A 56 -15.94 -33.80 34.62
C GLY A 56 -16.64 -33.42 33.32
N THR A 57 -16.83 -32.13 33.03
CA THR A 57 -17.31 -31.67 31.72
C THR A 57 -16.21 -31.78 30.65
N ILE A 58 -16.62 -31.95 29.39
CA ILE A 58 -15.70 -31.96 28.24
C ILE A 58 -14.95 -30.62 28.13
N ALA A 59 -15.64 -29.50 28.39
CA ALA A 59 -15.05 -28.17 28.36
C ALA A 59 -13.93 -28.00 29.40
N GLU A 60 -14.15 -28.46 30.64
CA GLU A 60 -13.11 -28.45 31.68
C GLU A 60 -11.90 -29.31 31.25
N ALA A 61 -12.15 -30.53 30.75
CA ALA A 61 -11.08 -31.43 30.32
C ALA A 61 -10.23 -30.83 29.19
N ASN A 62 -10.89 -30.22 28.18
CA ASN A 62 -10.21 -29.59 27.05
C ASN A 62 -9.39 -28.35 27.47
N LEU A 63 -9.92 -27.51 28.36
CA LEU A 63 -9.19 -26.35 28.87
C LEU A 63 -8.00 -26.75 29.75
N ARG A 64 -8.13 -27.84 30.55
CA ARG A 64 -7.00 -28.37 31.32
C ARG A 64 -5.92 -28.97 30.41
N ALA A 65 -6.31 -29.59 29.30
CA ALA A 65 -5.36 -30.05 28.29
C ALA A 65 -4.60 -28.88 27.66
N LEU A 66 -5.29 -27.76 27.35
CA LEU A 66 -4.66 -26.54 26.88
C LEU A 66 -3.73 -25.91 27.94
N ASP A 67 -4.12 -25.90 29.22
CA ASP A 67 -3.26 -25.43 30.31
C ASP A 67 -1.95 -26.23 30.39
N ALA A 68 -2.05 -27.56 30.30
CA ALA A 68 -0.87 -28.44 30.30
C ALA A 68 0.01 -28.23 29.06
N GLU A 69 -0.60 -27.99 27.89
CA GLU A 69 0.12 -27.66 26.66
C GLU A 69 0.92 -26.35 26.81
N LEU A 70 0.30 -25.30 27.35
CA LEU A 70 0.95 -24.01 27.58
C LEU A 70 2.00 -24.05 28.70
N ALA A 71 1.79 -24.87 29.73
CA ALA A 71 2.81 -25.11 30.76
C ALA A 71 4.10 -25.70 30.17
N ALA A 72 3.98 -26.38 29.02
CA ALA A 72 5.07 -26.93 28.24
C ALA A 72 5.33 -26.15 26.94
N ALA A 73 5.01 -24.85 26.86
CA ALA A 73 5.09 -24.04 25.62
C ALA A 73 6.44 -24.12 24.86
N ALA A 74 7.55 -24.39 25.57
CA ALA A 74 8.87 -24.57 24.98
C ALA A 74 9.07 -25.91 24.25
N THR A 75 8.18 -26.89 24.44
CA THR A 75 8.29 -28.24 23.85
C THR A 75 6.98 -28.73 23.23
N SER A 76 5.83 -28.21 23.65
CA SER A 76 4.54 -28.47 23.01
C SER A 76 4.47 -27.73 21.68
N VAL A 77 3.81 -28.36 20.71
CA VAL A 77 3.82 -27.90 19.31
C VAL A 77 2.45 -27.42 18.85
N ILE A 78 2.46 -26.47 17.92
CA ILE A 78 1.28 -26.02 17.21
C ILE A 78 0.67 -27.20 16.45
N THR A 79 -0.63 -27.38 16.64
CA THR A 79 -1.47 -28.38 15.98
C THR A 79 -2.63 -27.68 15.27
N ARG A 80 -3.42 -28.44 14.51
CA ARG A 80 -4.64 -27.90 13.92
C ARG A 80 -5.67 -27.65 15.02
N VAL A 81 -6.46 -26.59 14.87
CA VAL A 81 -7.63 -26.37 15.72
C VAL A 81 -8.57 -27.58 15.58
N PRO A 82 -9.01 -28.21 16.68
CA PRO A 82 -9.94 -29.34 16.61
C PRO A 82 -11.24 -28.94 15.90
N PRO A 83 -11.88 -29.86 15.15
CA PRO A 83 -13.19 -29.58 14.55
C PRO A 83 -14.22 -29.23 15.62
N ASP A 84 -14.75 -28.00 15.58
CA ASP A 84 -15.71 -27.48 16.56
C ASP A 84 -16.96 -26.85 15.91
N GLY A 85 -17.10 -26.97 14.59
CA GLY A 85 -18.21 -26.39 13.83
C GLY A 85 -18.08 -24.89 13.55
N GLY A 86 -16.94 -24.27 13.88
CA GLY A 86 -16.67 -22.85 13.60
C GLY A 86 -16.62 -22.54 12.10
N PRO A 87 -17.26 -21.46 11.61
CA PRO A 87 -17.23 -21.06 10.20
C PRO A 87 -15.82 -20.70 9.67
N ASP A 88 -14.88 -20.44 10.58
CA ASP A 88 -13.50 -20.03 10.29
C ASP A 88 -12.50 -21.20 10.30
N LEU A 89 -12.96 -22.44 10.51
CA LEU A 89 -12.09 -23.60 10.69
C LEU A 89 -11.21 -23.89 9.46
N ASP A 90 -11.73 -23.71 8.25
CA ASP A 90 -10.97 -23.87 7.01
C ASP A 90 -9.86 -22.82 6.88
N THR A 91 -10.15 -21.58 7.29
CA THR A 91 -9.16 -20.51 7.33
C THR A 91 -8.09 -20.81 8.37
N TRP A 92 -8.47 -21.25 9.58
CA TRP A 92 -7.52 -21.65 10.62
C TRP A 92 -6.68 -22.87 10.22
N THR A 93 -7.24 -23.81 9.47
CA THR A 93 -6.48 -24.94 8.91
C THR A 93 -5.36 -24.43 8.01
N GLN A 94 -5.65 -23.47 7.13
CA GLN A 94 -4.64 -22.85 6.26
C GLN A 94 -3.62 -22.02 7.05
N LEU A 95 -4.07 -21.28 8.06
CA LEU A 95 -3.19 -20.45 8.91
C LEU A 95 -2.25 -21.28 9.77
N CYS A 96 -2.69 -22.45 10.27
CA CYS A 96 -1.84 -23.34 11.07
C CYS A 96 -0.78 -24.06 10.23
N GLU A 97 -1.05 -24.32 8.94
CA GLU A 97 -0.21 -25.18 8.09
C GLU A 97 1.29 -24.80 8.08
N PRO A 98 1.69 -23.51 7.97
CA PRO A 98 3.11 -23.11 7.99
C PRO A 98 3.79 -23.24 9.37
N HIS A 99 2.99 -23.51 10.41
CA HIS A 99 3.43 -23.52 11.81
C HIS A 99 3.31 -24.89 12.47
N LEU A 100 2.72 -25.89 11.80
CA LEU A 100 2.59 -27.24 12.35
C LEU A 100 3.96 -27.81 12.75
N GLY A 101 4.04 -28.34 13.97
CA GLY A 101 5.27 -28.92 14.52
C GLY A 101 6.25 -27.91 15.12
N LYS A 102 6.06 -26.59 14.92
CA LYS A 102 6.80 -25.57 15.68
C LYS A 102 6.28 -25.51 17.11
N THR A 103 7.13 -25.16 18.06
CA THR A 103 6.70 -24.90 19.43
C THR A 103 5.91 -23.59 19.53
N TRP A 104 5.23 -23.37 20.66
CA TRP A 104 4.53 -22.11 20.90
C TRP A 104 5.49 -20.91 20.94
N LEU A 105 6.75 -21.11 21.35
CA LEU A 105 7.77 -20.05 21.38
C LEU A 105 8.38 -19.77 20.00
N GLU A 106 8.51 -20.78 19.14
CA GLU A 106 9.06 -20.65 17.77
C GLU A 106 8.04 -20.09 16.76
N ALA A 107 6.75 -20.20 17.04
CA ALA A 107 5.72 -19.62 16.20
C ALA A 107 5.75 -18.08 16.26
N PRO A 108 5.36 -17.37 15.18
CA PRO A 108 5.19 -15.92 15.23
C PRO A 108 4.29 -15.50 16.38
N TRP A 109 4.68 -14.47 17.12
CA TRP A 109 4.04 -14.08 18.37
C TRP A 109 2.56 -13.76 18.18
N LEU A 110 2.22 -12.90 17.21
CA LEU A 110 0.82 -12.58 16.90
C LEU A 110 0.00 -13.82 16.51
N PHE A 111 0.58 -14.74 15.73
CA PHE A 111 -0.09 -16.00 15.40
C PHE A 111 -0.38 -16.82 16.66
N ALA A 112 0.61 -16.98 17.55
CA ALA A 112 0.46 -17.73 18.79
C ALA A 112 -0.65 -17.17 19.69
N GLU A 113 -0.76 -15.84 19.79
CA GLU A 113 -1.83 -15.20 20.56
C GLU A 113 -3.22 -15.44 19.96
N PHE A 114 -3.42 -15.18 18.66
CA PHE A 114 -4.71 -15.47 18.02
C PHE A 114 -5.07 -16.96 18.11
N TYR A 115 -4.08 -17.84 17.92
CA TYR A 115 -4.25 -19.28 18.00
C TYR A 115 -4.68 -19.70 19.42
N PHE A 116 -4.08 -19.12 20.45
CA PHE A 116 -4.49 -19.33 21.84
C PHE A 116 -5.96 -18.98 22.07
N TYR A 117 -6.42 -17.80 21.65
CA TYR A 117 -7.83 -17.42 21.80
C TYR A 117 -8.76 -18.35 21.00
N ARG A 118 -8.37 -18.74 19.79
CA ARG A 118 -9.16 -19.69 19.00
C ARG A 118 -9.24 -21.08 19.65
N ARG A 119 -8.15 -21.52 20.31
CA ARG A 119 -8.09 -22.76 21.08
C ARG A 119 -8.95 -22.70 22.35
N ILE A 120 -9.06 -21.56 23.02
CA ILE A 120 -10.02 -21.36 24.12
C ILE A 120 -11.45 -21.57 23.62
N LEU A 121 -11.82 -20.94 22.50
CA LEU A 121 -13.17 -21.06 21.94
C LEU A 121 -13.51 -22.50 21.54
N ALA A 122 -12.56 -23.22 20.94
CA ALA A 122 -12.71 -24.65 20.64
C ALA A 122 -12.85 -25.49 21.92
N ALA A 123 -12.01 -25.23 22.93
CA ALA A 123 -11.99 -26.00 24.16
C ALA A 123 -13.27 -25.83 24.98
N ILE A 124 -13.78 -24.60 25.10
CA ILE A 124 -15.02 -24.32 25.84
C ILE A 124 -16.28 -24.74 25.06
N GLY A 125 -16.17 -24.96 23.75
CA GLY A 125 -17.29 -25.33 22.87
C GLY A 125 -18.12 -24.12 22.44
N TYR A 126 -17.48 -22.97 22.18
CA TYR A 126 -18.17 -21.75 21.74
C TYR A 126 -18.94 -21.94 20.43
N PHE A 127 -18.36 -22.66 19.46
CA PHE A 127 -18.98 -22.92 18.16
C PHE A 127 -19.79 -24.22 18.11
N ASP A 128 -19.70 -25.06 19.14
CA ASP A 128 -20.40 -26.34 19.19
C ASP A 128 -21.84 -26.14 19.68
N ARG A 129 -22.81 -26.31 18.79
CA ARG A 129 -24.25 -26.20 19.10
C ARG A 129 -24.73 -27.17 20.17
N ALA A 130 -24.02 -28.27 20.41
CA ALA A 130 -24.33 -29.22 21.47
C ALA A 130 -23.74 -28.81 22.83
N SER A 131 -22.82 -27.84 22.87
CA SER A 131 -22.20 -27.38 24.11
C SER A 131 -23.14 -26.47 24.91
N PRO A 132 -23.19 -26.60 26.25
CA PRO A 132 -23.85 -25.62 27.13
C PRO A 132 -23.25 -24.20 27.04
N ALA A 133 -22.04 -24.07 26.50
CA ALA A 133 -21.35 -22.79 26.30
C ALA A 133 -21.44 -22.27 24.84
N PHE A 134 -22.32 -22.85 24.01
CA PHE A 134 -22.53 -22.38 22.64
C PHE A 134 -22.85 -20.88 22.59
N GLY A 135 -22.04 -20.11 21.85
CA GLY A 135 -22.17 -18.66 21.70
C GLY A 135 -21.88 -17.84 22.96
N ARG A 136 -21.44 -18.46 24.06
CA ARG A 136 -21.16 -17.77 25.32
C ARG A 136 -19.75 -17.16 25.30
N ASP A 137 -19.66 -15.84 25.44
CA ASP A 137 -18.37 -15.15 25.55
C ASP A 137 -17.66 -15.50 26.87
N PRO A 138 -16.48 -16.17 26.84
CA PRO A 138 -15.74 -16.53 28.06
C PRO A 138 -15.16 -15.33 28.81
N PHE A 139 -15.17 -14.13 28.21
CA PHE A 139 -14.62 -12.89 28.75
C PHE A 139 -15.70 -11.86 29.12
N ALA A 140 -16.98 -12.24 29.05
CA ALA A 140 -18.11 -11.32 29.29
C ALA A 140 -18.07 -10.62 30.66
N ALA A 141 -17.53 -11.26 31.69
CA ALA A 141 -17.41 -10.68 33.03
C ALA A 141 -16.51 -9.43 33.03
N ASP A 142 -15.32 -9.53 32.42
CA ASP A 142 -14.36 -8.44 32.31
C ASP A 142 -14.91 -7.29 31.46
N LYS A 143 -15.57 -7.62 30.34
CA LYS A 143 -16.19 -6.61 29.46
C LYS A 143 -17.31 -5.85 30.16
N ARG A 144 -18.16 -6.55 30.93
CA ARG A 144 -19.24 -5.93 31.71
C ARG A 144 -18.69 -5.01 32.80
N ALA A 145 -17.66 -5.45 33.53
CA ALA A 145 -17.00 -4.62 34.52
C ALA A 145 -16.36 -3.37 33.88
N GLY A 146 -15.76 -3.53 32.70
CA GLY A 146 -15.22 -2.42 31.90
C GLY A 146 -16.30 -1.44 31.43
N LEU A 147 -17.47 -1.92 31.01
CA LEU A 147 -18.62 -1.09 30.65
C LEU A 147 -19.14 -0.30 31.86
N GLU A 148 -19.37 -0.95 32.99
CA GLU A 148 -19.85 -0.29 34.22
C GLU A 148 -18.87 0.80 34.70
N ALA A 149 -17.57 0.53 34.62
CA ALA A 149 -16.55 1.54 34.91
C ALA A 149 -16.56 2.68 33.89
N GLY A 150 -16.69 2.37 32.60
CA GLY A 150 -16.74 3.35 31.52
C GLY A 150 -17.97 4.26 31.59
N MET A 151 -19.12 3.76 32.01
CA MET A 151 -20.33 4.57 32.19
C MET A 151 -20.12 5.68 33.23
N ARG A 152 -19.37 5.42 34.31
CA ARG A 152 -19.05 6.44 35.32
C ARG A 152 -18.15 7.54 34.76
N ALA A 153 -17.27 7.20 33.81
CA ALA A 153 -16.40 8.16 33.11
C ALA A 153 -17.10 8.94 31.99
N ALA A 154 -18.25 8.46 31.49
CA ALA A 154 -18.86 8.95 30.26
C ALA A 154 -19.51 10.35 30.36
N THR A 155 -19.87 10.82 31.56
CA THR A 155 -20.62 12.08 31.74
C THR A 155 -19.94 13.29 31.09
N GLN A 156 -18.63 13.46 31.27
CA GLN A 156 -17.92 14.62 30.70
C GLN A 156 -17.81 14.54 29.17
N LEU A 157 -17.55 13.34 28.66
CA LEU A 157 -17.55 13.06 27.22
C LEU A 157 -18.93 13.33 26.61
N ALA A 158 -20.01 12.90 27.27
CA ALA A 158 -21.38 13.09 26.82
C ALA A 158 -21.75 14.58 26.76
N ARG A 159 -21.41 15.36 27.79
CA ARG A 159 -21.58 16.83 27.77
C ARG A 159 -20.89 17.48 26.58
N ARG A 160 -19.65 17.08 26.30
CA ARG A 160 -18.87 17.60 25.17
C ARG A 160 -19.50 17.22 23.83
N ALA A 161 -19.88 15.95 23.65
CA ALA A 161 -20.51 15.45 22.43
C ALA A 161 -21.87 16.13 22.17
N ASN A 162 -22.71 16.28 23.20
CA ASN A 162 -24.00 16.97 23.07
C ASN A 162 -23.82 18.44 22.74
N ALA A 163 -22.90 19.14 23.39
CA ALA A 163 -22.60 20.54 23.08
C ALA A 163 -22.10 20.73 21.64
N PHE A 164 -21.27 19.81 21.13
CA PHE A 164 -20.82 19.82 19.74
C PHE A 164 -21.98 19.58 18.75
N ALA A 165 -22.90 18.68 19.08
CA ALA A 165 -24.09 18.41 18.27
C ALA A 165 -25.06 19.60 18.20
N GLU A 166 -25.22 20.35 19.29
CA GLU A 166 -26.09 21.54 19.35
C GLU A 166 -25.47 22.77 18.64
N LYS A 167 -24.17 23.00 18.84
CA LYS A 167 -23.46 24.18 18.35
C LYS A 167 -22.71 23.90 17.05
N ARG A 168 -23.44 23.55 15.99
CA ARG A 168 -22.88 23.41 14.62
C ARG A 168 -22.30 24.71 14.01
N GLN A 169 -22.19 25.78 14.80
CA GLN A 169 -21.77 27.11 14.37
C GLN A 169 -20.26 27.29 14.57
N GLY A 170 -19.49 26.89 13.56
CA GLY A 170 -18.06 27.14 13.44
C GLY A 170 -17.61 26.98 11.99
N GLY A 171 -16.55 27.69 11.59
CA GLY A 171 -15.92 27.45 10.29
C GLY A 171 -15.23 26.09 10.24
N VAL A 172 -14.83 25.63 9.04
CA VAL A 172 -14.18 24.32 8.82
C VAL A 172 -13.00 24.06 9.77
N ALA A 173 -12.21 25.09 10.09
CA ALA A 173 -11.09 24.98 11.02
C ALA A 173 -11.53 24.63 12.45
N ALA A 174 -12.59 25.25 12.97
CA ALA A 174 -13.11 24.96 14.30
C ALA A 174 -13.69 23.53 14.37
N THR A 175 -14.41 23.11 13.32
CA THR A 175 -14.91 21.73 13.20
C THR A 175 -13.76 20.72 13.15
N ALA A 176 -12.65 21.04 12.48
CA ALA A 176 -11.48 20.18 12.42
C ALA A 176 -10.84 19.97 13.79
N GLU A 177 -10.75 21.02 14.61
CA GLU A 177 -10.22 20.90 15.98
C GLU A 177 -11.13 20.06 16.88
N GLU A 178 -12.45 20.16 16.73
CA GLU A 178 -13.40 19.28 17.45
C GLU A 178 -13.24 17.81 17.03
N VAL A 179 -13.16 17.54 15.73
CA VAL A 179 -12.92 16.17 15.23
C VAL A 179 -11.58 15.63 15.73
N ARG A 180 -10.52 16.46 15.70
CA ARG A 180 -9.21 16.11 16.25
C ARG A 180 -9.30 15.73 17.73
N LEU A 181 -10.05 16.49 18.53
CA LEU A 181 -10.27 16.19 19.94
C LEU A 181 -10.88 14.79 20.12
N PHE A 182 -11.92 14.43 19.35
CA PHE A 182 -12.49 13.08 19.43
C PHE A 182 -11.54 11.97 18.96
N LEU A 183 -10.65 12.25 17.99
CA LEU A 183 -9.58 11.31 17.62
C LEU A 183 -8.62 11.06 18.80
N MET A 184 -8.24 12.12 19.51
CA MET A 184 -7.36 12.03 20.67
C MET A 184 -8.02 11.32 21.86
N VAL A 185 -9.32 11.51 22.05
CA VAL A 185 -10.11 10.77 23.05
C VAL A 185 -10.16 9.28 22.73
N ALA A 186 -10.40 8.94 21.47
CA ALA A 186 -10.37 7.56 21.02
C ALA A 186 -8.98 6.92 21.21
N LEU A 187 -7.89 7.65 20.97
CA LEU A 187 -6.52 7.17 21.20
C LEU A 187 -6.27 6.84 22.68
N TRP A 188 -6.65 7.74 23.59
CA TRP A 188 -6.31 7.63 25.02
C TRP A 188 -7.37 6.92 25.87
N GLY A 189 -8.47 6.43 25.29
CA GLY A 189 -9.58 5.82 26.02
C GLY A 189 -9.17 4.73 27.02
N ASN A 190 -8.13 3.94 26.70
CA ASN A 190 -7.58 2.91 27.59
C ASN A 190 -6.82 3.43 28.82
N ARG A 191 -6.39 4.70 28.79
CA ARG A 191 -5.45 5.28 29.76
C ARG A 191 -6.06 6.41 30.58
N MET A 192 -7.24 6.89 30.22
CA MET A 192 -7.92 7.94 30.96
C MET A 192 -8.39 7.39 32.30
N ASP A 193 -7.49 7.47 33.29
CA ASP A 193 -7.77 7.15 34.68
C ASP A 193 -8.93 8.02 35.16
N LEU A 194 -9.90 7.39 35.82
CA LEU A 194 -11.08 8.02 36.42
C LEU A 194 -10.68 9.18 37.36
N SER A 195 -9.45 9.18 37.87
CA SER A 195 -8.87 10.21 38.76
C SER A 195 -8.43 11.50 38.07
N ILE A 196 -8.25 11.52 36.73
CA ILE A 196 -7.80 12.69 35.95
C ILE A 196 -8.97 13.65 35.69
N TRP A 197 -10.19 13.21 35.99
CA TRP A 197 -11.43 13.96 35.87
C TRP A 197 -11.82 14.50 37.25
N PRO A 198 -11.37 15.69 37.68
CA PRO A 198 -11.81 16.23 38.96
C PRO A 198 -13.35 16.32 38.98
N GLU A 199 -13.98 15.66 39.96
CA GLU A 199 -15.43 15.70 40.18
C GLU A 199 -15.90 17.13 40.51
N ASP A 200 -15.00 17.95 41.07
CA ASP A 200 -15.24 19.34 41.39
C ASP A 200 -14.14 20.23 40.78
N GLY A 201 -14.48 20.93 39.70
CA GLY A 201 -13.71 22.08 39.25
C GLY A 201 -13.73 23.14 40.34
N GLY A 202 -12.56 23.44 40.91
CA GLY A 202 -12.36 24.44 41.95
C GLY A 202 -13.17 25.72 41.72
N ASN A 203 -13.80 26.19 42.79
CA ASN A 203 -14.80 27.25 42.82
C ASN A 203 -14.18 28.66 42.65
N GLU A 204 -13.48 28.94 41.55
CA GLU A 204 -13.01 30.30 41.23
C GLU A 204 -13.02 30.55 39.71
N GLY A 205 -14.18 30.92 39.16
CA GLY A 205 -14.30 31.36 37.77
C GLY A 205 -15.73 31.30 37.21
N GLY A 206 -16.28 32.46 36.85
CA GLY A 206 -17.67 32.67 36.41
C GLY A 206 -18.04 32.14 35.01
N GLY A 207 -17.66 30.90 34.65
CA GLY A 207 -18.10 30.23 33.41
C GLY A 207 -19.31 29.31 33.61
N THR A 208 -20.04 28.97 32.54
CA THR A 208 -21.16 28.00 32.60
C THR A 208 -20.65 26.58 32.93
N LYS A 209 -21.50 25.71 33.50
CA LYS A 209 -21.09 24.32 33.86
C LYS A 209 -20.51 23.53 32.67
N GLY A 210 -21.01 23.77 31.45
CA GLY A 210 -20.52 23.13 30.23
C GLY A 210 -19.14 23.63 29.76
N GLU A 211 -18.84 24.92 29.92
CA GLU A 211 -17.52 25.49 29.55
C GLU A 211 -16.41 25.02 30.50
N ARG A 212 -16.70 24.88 31.80
CA ARG A 212 -15.72 24.39 32.77
C ARG A 212 -15.34 22.93 32.54
N ALA A 213 -16.33 22.07 32.24
CA ALA A 213 -16.08 20.67 31.89
C ALA A 213 -15.29 20.55 30.58
N ALA A 214 -15.60 21.37 29.57
CA ALA A 214 -14.86 21.40 28.31
C ALA A 214 -13.38 21.80 28.49
N ASN A 215 -13.08 22.75 29.38
CA ASN A 215 -11.71 23.17 29.66
C ASN A 215 -10.90 22.08 30.40
N ALA A 216 -11.48 21.42 31.41
CA ALA A 216 -10.83 20.30 32.10
C ALA A 216 -10.56 19.11 31.16
N PHE A 217 -11.50 18.83 30.25
CA PHE A 217 -11.38 17.81 29.21
C PHE A 217 -10.22 18.11 28.25
N ALA A 218 -10.13 19.35 27.77
CA ALA A 218 -9.06 19.79 26.88
C ALA A 218 -7.69 19.78 27.59
N GLU A 219 -7.63 20.15 28.86
CA GLU A 219 -6.41 20.16 29.67
C GLU A 219 -5.88 18.74 29.91
N ALA A 220 -6.75 17.79 30.26
CA ALA A 220 -6.40 16.37 30.37
C ALA A 220 -5.84 15.81 29.04
N LEU A 221 -6.45 16.14 27.91
CA LEU A 221 -5.97 15.75 26.59
C LEU A 221 -4.59 16.35 26.27
N SER A 222 -4.39 17.63 26.58
CA SER A 222 -3.10 18.33 26.38
C SER A 222 -1.96 17.72 27.20
N SER A 223 -2.28 17.10 28.34
CA SER A 223 -1.30 16.36 29.13
C SER A 223 -0.87 15.06 28.43
N GLY A 224 -1.81 14.40 27.74
CA GLY A 224 -1.57 13.21 26.93
C GLY A 224 -0.75 13.48 25.68
N GLU A 225 -0.88 14.67 25.08
CA GLU A 225 -0.08 15.09 23.92
C GLU A 225 1.44 15.05 24.20
N LYS A 226 1.86 15.23 25.47
CA LYS A 226 3.27 15.13 25.88
C LYS A 226 3.85 13.71 25.75
N TYR A 227 2.99 12.70 25.65
CA TYR A 227 3.34 11.29 25.48
C TYR A 227 3.10 10.79 24.05
N LEU A 228 2.81 11.69 23.11
CA LEU A 228 2.78 11.36 21.69
C LEU A 228 4.20 11.25 21.13
N LEU A 229 4.46 10.14 20.46
CA LEU A 229 5.70 9.90 19.72
C LEU A 229 5.56 10.27 18.24
N SER A 230 4.33 10.36 17.74
CA SER A 230 3.96 10.78 16.40
C SER A 230 2.51 11.29 16.43
N ASP A 231 2.22 12.43 15.78
CA ASP A 231 0.89 13.07 15.79
C ASP A 231 0.50 13.65 14.43
N ASP A 232 -0.27 12.89 13.68
CA ASP A 232 -0.93 13.30 12.43
C ASP A 232 -2.44 13.58 12.64
N SER A 233 -2.92 13.68 13.89
CA SER A 233 -4.35 13.83 14.20
C SER A 233 -4.98 15.07 13.55
N GLN A 234 -4.24 16.18 13.49
CA GLN A 234 -4.70 17.41 12.86
C GLN A 234 -4.79 17.26 11.33
N ALA A 235 -3.83 16.58 10.71
CA ALA A 235 -3.86 16.29 9.28
C ALA A 235 -5.05 15.37 8.95
N ALA A 236 -5.32 14.37 9.78
CA ALA A 236 -6.44 13.46 9.59
C ALA A 236 -7.80 14.15 9.75
N ALA A 237 -7.96 15.04 10.73
CA ALA A 237 -9.18 15.81 10.90
C ALA A 237 -9.45 16.76 9.71
N ARG A 238 -8.40 17.40 9.17
CA ARG A 238 -8.50 18.21 7.95
C ARG A 238 -8.83 17.35 6.73
N LEU A 239 -8.23 16.16 6.60
CA LEU A 239 -8.55 15.20 5.55
C LEU A 239 -10.01 14.75 5.64
N LEU A 240 -10.58 14.56 6.83
CA LEU A 240 -11.97 14.17 6.98
C LEU A 240 -12.96 15.25 6.53
N LEU A 241 -12.58 16.53 6.67
CA LEU A 241 -13.43 17.68 6.31
C LEU A 241 -13.14 18.29 4.94
N SER A 242 -12.05 17.89 4.27
CA SER A 242 -11.74 18.41 2.95
C SER A 242 -12.78 17.97 1.91
N ASP A 243 -13.08 18.82 0.94
CA ASP A 243 -13.89 18.42 -0.21
C ASP A 243 -13.16 17.27 -0.93
N PRO A 244 -13.81 16.13 -1.26
CA PRO A 244 -13.16 15.01 -1.95
C PRO A 244 -12.45 15.40 -3.25
N LYS A 245 -12.75 16.58 -3.80
CA LYS A 245 -12.15 17.14 -4.99
C LYS A 245 -10.97 18.01 -4.60
N GLY A 246 -9.75 17.53 -4.86
CA GLY A 246 -8.55 18.37 -4.83
C GLY A 246 -8.68 19.57 -5.80
N PRO A 247 -7.70 20.49 -5.81
CA PRO A 247 -7.72 21.67 -6.69
C PRO A 247 -7.91 21.33 -8.18
N ALA A 248 -7.52 20.13 -8.61
CA ALA A 248 -7.55 19.67 -9.99
C ALA A 248 -8.96 19.32 -10.53
N ASP A 249 -9.95 19.07 -9.67
CA ASP A 249 -11.21 18.42 -10.09
C ASP A 249 -12.45 19.34 -10.09
N LYS A 250 -12.20 20.67 -10.08
CA LYS A 250 -13.25 21.71 -10.14
C LYS A 250 -13.90 21.86 -11.52
N ARG A 251 -13.39 21.21 -12.55
CA ARG A 251 -13.78 21.44 -13.96
C ARG A 251 -14.84 20.48 -14.51
N GLN A 252 -15.18 19.40 -13.80
CA GLN A 252 -16.28 18.51 -14.20
C GLN A 252 -17.55 18.81 -13.40
N GLN A 253 -18.33 19.77 -13.88
CA GLN A 253 -19.77 19.88 -13.59
C GLN A 253 -20.56 19.42 -14.81
N THR A 254 -21.13 18.22 -14.73
CA THR A 254 -22.38 17.92 -15.42
C THR A 254 -23.50 17.93 -14.38
N ALA A 255 -24.55 18.69 -14.70
CA ALA A 255 -25.70 18.91 -13.84
C ALA A 255 -26.45 17.60 -13.57
N GLY A 256 -26.68 17.26 -12.30
CA GLY A 256 -27.65 16.25 -11.88
C GLY A 256 -27.18 15.18 -10.88
N GLY A 257 -25.89 15.04 -10.60
CA GLY A 257 -25.39 14.01 -9.67
C GLY A 257 -25.44 14.45 -8.20
N THR A 258 -26.22 13.75 -7.36
CA THR A 258 -26.16 13.89 -5.89
C THR A 258 -24.74 13.65 -5.38
N LYS A 259 -24.17 14.61 -4.64
CA LYS A 259 -22.85 14.53 -4.00
C LYS A 259 -22.76 13.29 -3.08
N GLN A 260 -22.03 12.27 -3.49
CA GLN A 260 -21.82 11.07 -2.67
C GLN A 260 -20.52 11.23 -1.86
N THR A 261 -20.65 11.61 -0.58
CA THR A 261 -19.56 11.58 0.39
C THR A 261 -19.22 10.13 0.73
N LYS A 262 -17.96 9.70 0.56
CA LYS A 262 -17.50 8.36 0.93
C LYS A 262 -17.66 8.09 2.44
N ASP A 263 -17.84 6.82 2.79
CA ASP A 263 -18.03 6.34 4.17
C ASP A 263 -16.70 6.37 4.95
N VAL A 264 -16.75 6.40 6.28
CA VAL A 264 -15.57 6.24 7.15
C VAL A 264 -15.65 4.90 7.86
N SER A 265 -14.57 4.12 7.85
CA SER A 265 -14.51 2.86 8.60
C SER A 265 -13.74 3.06 9.90
N VAL A 266 -14.17 2.43 10.98
CA VAL A 266 -13.43 2.34 12.24
C VAL A 266 -13.24 0.86 12.58
N VAL A 267 -12.00 0.38 12.60
CA VAL A 267 -11.64 -0.96 13.09
C VAL A 267 -11.44 -0.86 14.59
N VAL A 268 -12.40 -1.41 15.33
CA VAL A 268 -12.53 -1.26 16.79
C VAL A 268 -11.56 -2.23 17.50
N ASP A 269 -11.00 -1.77 18.63
CA ASP A 269 -10.16 -2.57 19.53
C ASP A 269 -11.01 -3.13 20.67
N ASN A 270 -11.03 -2.48 21.84
CA ASN A 270 -11.65 -2.99 23.07
C ASN A 270 -13.08 -2.48 23.32
N ALA A 271 -13.83 -3.26 24.08
CA ALA A 271 -15.09 -2.93 24.74
C ALA A 271 -14.88 -1.98 25.93
N GLY A 272 -15.96 -1.65 26.64
CA GLY A 272 -15.91 -0.79 27.82
C GLY A 272 -15.73 0.70 27.49
N PHE A 273 -14.88 1.40 28.25
CA PHE A 273 -14.71 2.85 28.05
C PHE A 273 -14.04 3.19 26.71
N GLU A 274 -13.11 2.37 26.21
CA GLU A 274 -12.51 2.60 24.89
C GLU A 274 -13.59 2.57 23.79
N LEU A 275 -14.48 1.58 23.82
CA LEU A 275 -15.61 1.52 22.90
C LEU A 275 -16.53 2.74 23.03
N THR A 276 -16.75 3.24 24.25
CA THR A 276 -17.52 4.48 24.47
C THR A 276 -16.87 5.67 23.77
N CYS A 277 -15.54 5.79 23.84
CA CYS A 277 -14.77 6.81 23.13
C CYS A 277 -14.84 6.64 21.61
N ASP A 278 -14.76 5.41 21.10
CA ASP A 278 -14.86 5.10 19.67
C ASP A 278 -16.25 5.43 19.10
N LEU A 279 -17.32 5.13 19.86
CA LEU A 279 -18.69 5.50 19.51
C LEU A 279 -18.91 7.02 19.56
N ALA A 280 -18.29 7.71 20.52
CA ALA A 280 -18.32 9.17 20.56
C ALA A 280 -17.59 9.80 19.37
N LEU A 281 -16.47 9.22 18.93
CA LEU A 281 -15.80 9.59 17.68
C LEU A 281 -16.71 9.35 16.46
N ALA A 282 -17.34 8.17 16.36
CA ALA A 282 -18.28 7.88 15.28
C ALA A 282 -19.47 8.86 15.24
N ASP A 283 -19.92 9.34 16.40
CA ASP A 283 -20.99 10.35 16.51
C ASP A 283 -20.49 11.70 16.00
N ALA A 284 -19.31 12.11 16.46
CA ALA A 284 -18.66 13.35 16.04
C ALA A 284 -18.43 13.40 14.52
N LEU A 285 -18.07 12.28 13.87
CA LEU A 285 -17.87 12.21 12.42
C LEU A 285 -19.17 12.48 11.63
N ILE A 286 -20.30 11.96 12.11
CA ILE A 286 -21.63 12.21 11.51
C ILE A 286 -22.09 13.65 11.79
N VAL A 287 -21.94 14.10 13.04
CA VAL A 287 -22.32 15.45 13.47
C VAL A 287 -21.51 16.52 12.73
N ALA A 288 -20.21 16.33 12.55
CA ALA A 288 -19.32 17.22 11.82
C ALA A 288 -19.59 17.26 10.30
N GLY A 289 -20.34 16.27 9.78
CA GLY A 289 -20.57 16.13 8.34
C GLY A 289 -19.36 15.61 7.57
N CYS A 290 -18.40 14.98 8.26
CA CYS A 290 -17.25 14.31 7.63
C CYS A 290 -17.71 13.16 6.71
N THR A 291 -18.81 12.50 7.08
CA THR A 291 -19.41 11.42 6.30
C THR A 291 -20.91 11.31 6.60
N ARG A 292 -21.63 10.58 5.74
CA ARG A 292 -23.03 10.19 5.96
C ARG A 292 -23.16 8.84 6.65
N ARG A 293 -22.10 8.02 6.63
CA ARG A 293 -22.10 6.70 7.25
C ARG A 293 -20.73 6.37 7.86
N VAL A 294 -20.78 5.85 9.08
CA VAL A 294 -19.63 5.24 9.76
C VAL A 294 -19.84 3.72 9.84
N THR A 295 -18.88 2.97 9.32
CA THR A 295 -18.85 1.50 9.42
C THR A 295 -17.94 1.10 10.57
N LEU A 296 -18.53 0.64 11.67
CA LEU A 296 -17.84 0.12 12.85
C LEU A 296 -17.56 -1.36 12.63
N ARG A 297 -16.28 -1.70 12.45
CA ARG A 297 -15.81 -3.05 12.16
C ARG A 297 -15.39 -3.72 13.46
N VAL A 298 -16.16 -4.73 13.85
CA VAL A 298 -16.06 -5.40 15.15
C VAL A 298 -15.66 -6.86 14.97
N LYS A 299 -15.19 -7.50 16.04
CA LYS A 299 -14.77 -8.90 16.02
C LYS A 299 -16.00 -9.80 15.83
N ALA A 300 -15.88 -10.85 15.01
CA ALA A 300 -16.94 -11.82 14.79
C ALA A 300 -17.17 -12.74 16.00
N HIS A 301 -16.15 -12.94 16.82
CA HIS A 301 -16.20 -13.72 18.05
C HIS A 301 -15.22 -13.16 19.09
N PRO A 302 -15.31 -13.58 20.36
CA PRO A 302 -14.41 -13.13 21.41
C PRO A 302 -12.94 -13.48 21.09
N VAL A 303 -12.06 -12.49 21.29
CA VAL A 303 -10.61 -12.58 21.09
C VAL A 303 -9.96 -11.48 21.94
N PHE A 304 -8.70 -11.62 22.35
CA PHE A 304 -7.97 -10.59 23.11
C PHE A 304 -8.67 -10.08 24.39
N VAL A 305 -9.47 -10.94 25.03
CA VAL A 305 -10.26 -10.66 26.25
C VAL A 305 -11.30 -9.56 26.06
N SER A 306 -10.85 -8.31 25.86
CA SER A 306 -11.69 -7.13 25.81
C SER A 306 -12.12 -6.73 24.40
N ASP A 307 -11.67 -7.38 23.32
CA ASP A 307 -12.02 -6.90 21.98
C ASP A 307 -13.54 -6.89 21.75
N ALA A 308 -14.01 -5.79 21.16
CA ALA A 308 -15.44 -5.53 20.99
C ALA A 308 -16.06 -6.38 19.88
N THR A 309 -17.19 -6.99 20.21
CA THR A 309 -18.11 -7.67 19.29
C THR A 309 -19.37 -6.84 19.06
N VAL A 310 -20.29 -7.31 18.22
CA VAL A 310 -21.60 -6.66 18.03
C VAL A 310 -22.38 -6.57 19.35
N ALA A 311 -22.34 -7.62 20.17
CA ALA A 311 -23.04 -7.64 21.45
C ALA A 311 -22.51 -6.54 22.39
N ASP A 312 -21.18 -6.38 22.46
CA ASP A 312 -20.54 -5.37 23.30
C ASP A 312 -20.92 -3.93 22.89
N ALA A 313 -21.01 -3.68 21.58
CA ALA A 313 -21.46 -2.39 21.04
C ALA A 313 -22.93 -2.10 21.36
N MET A 314 -23.81 -3.09 21.19
CA MET A 314 -25.23 -2.95 21.51
C MET A 314 -25.44 -2.73 23.01
N ASP A 315 -24.81 -3.53 23.86
CA ASP A 315 -24.88 -3.42 25.31
C ASP A 315 -24.39 -2.04 25.78
N THR A 316 -23.30 -1.54 25.19
CA THR A 316 -22.78 -0.19 25.48
C THR A 316 -23.80 0.88 25.11
N ILE A 317 -24.36 0.84 23.89
CA ILE A 317 -25.33 1.83 23.42
C ILE A 317 -26.60 1.81 24.29
N ASP A 318 -27.08 0.61 24.64
CA ASP A 318 -28.26 0.46 25.47
C ASP A 318 -28.03 0.96 26.89
N ALA A 319 -26.89 0.63 27.48
CA ALA A 319 -26.52 1.11 28.80
C ALA A 319 -26.39 2.64 28.85
N MET A 320 -25.77 3.27 27.83
CA MET A 320 -25.67 4.73 27.75
C MET A 320 -27.04 5.38 27.61
N ALA A 321 -27.90 4.86 26.73
CA ALA A 321 -29.23 5.41 26.49
C ALA A 321 -30.20 5.23 27.67
N SER A 322 -29.96 4.21 28.51
CA SER A 322 -30.71 3.94 29.73
C SER A 322 -30.06 4.52 31.00
N SER A 323 -29.00 5.32 30.85
CA SER A 323 -28.32 5.97 31.98
C SER A 323 -29.24 6.90 32.76
N ALA A 324 -29.04 7.00 34.07
CA ALA A 324 -29.71 7.98 34.92
C ALA A 324 -29.15 9.40 34.73
N ASP A 325 -27.94 9.54 34.18
CA ASP A 325 -27.35 10.83 33.81
C ASP A 325 -27.95 11.31 32.48
N ALA A 326 -28.56 12.49 32.49
CA ALA A 326 -29.30 13.04 31.35
C ALA A 326 -28.40 13.31 30.12
N ASP A 327 -27.14 13.72 30.32
CA ASP A 327 -26.21 13.97 29.22
C ASP A 327 -25.83 12.65 28.55
N VAL A 328 -25.52 11.63 29.35
CA VAL A 328 -25.19 10.27 28.88
C VAL A 328 -26.38 9.64 28.14
N ALA A 329 -27.58 9.75 28.71
CA ALA A 329 -28.82 9.26 28.10
C ALA A 329 -29.11 9.93 26.76
N ALA A 330 -28.92 11.25 26.66
CA ALA A 330 -29.11 11.99 25.41
C ALA A 330 -28.12 11.57 24.31
N MET A 331 -26.85 11.34 24.68
CA MET A 331 -25.82 10.82 23.76
C MET A 331 -26.18 9.41 23.29
N GLY A 332 -26.52 8.49 24.20
CA GLY A 332 -26.92 7.13 23.87
C GLY A 332 -28.19 7.07 23.00
N ALA A 333 -29.17 7.94 23.26
CA ALA A 333 -30.37 8.05 22.43
C ALA A 333 -30.05 8.45 20.99
N ARG A 334 -29.10 9.39 20.80
CA ARG A 334 -28.61 9.78 19.48
C ARG A 334 -27.89 8.62 18.77
N TRP A 335 -27.11 7.82 19.49
CA TRP A 335 -26.46 6.62 18.94
C TRP A 335 -27.46 5.57 18.43
N ARG A 336 -28.57 5.34 19.16
CA ARG A 336 -29.68 4.49 18.69
C ARG A 336 -30.31 5.02 17.39
N VAL A 337 -30.40 6.34 17.22
CA VAL A 337 -30.86 6.97 15.97
C VAL A 337 -29.86 6.71 14.84
N HIS A 338 -28.56 6.81 15.09
CA HIS A 338 -27.55 6.51 14.06
C HIS A 338 -27.63 5.07 13.56
N LEU A 339 -27.82 4.09 14.45
CA LEU A 339 -28.02 2.70 14.07
C LEU A 339 -29.32 2.50 13.28
N SER A 340 -30.45 2.97 13.80
CA SER A 340 -31.76 2.77 13.15
C SER A 340 -31.91 3.50 11.81
N SER A 341 -31.17 4.60 11.60
CA SER A 341 -31.14 5.33 10.32
C SER A 341 -30.13 4.76 9.31
N GLY A 342 -29.25 3.84 9.72
CA GLY A 342 -28.16 3.33 8.89
C GLY A 342 -26.99 4.31 8.71
N ALA A 343 -26.93 5.37 9.53
CA ALA A 343 -25.77 6.25 9.64
C ALA A 343 -24.60 5.54 10.33
N TRP A 344 -24.89 4.58 11.22
CA TRP A 344 -23.91 3.61 11.72
C TRP A 344 -24.25 2.22 11.24
N VAL A 345 -23.22 1.44 10.89
CA VAL A 345 -23.35 0.02 10.56
C VAL A 345 -22.30 -0.75 11.36
N LEU A 346 -22.74 -1.77 12.09
CA LEU A 346 -21.85 -2.72 12.78
C LEU A 346 -21.57 -3.89 11.84
N VAL A 347 -20.29 -4.12 11.50
CA VAL A 347 -19.89 -5.20 10.59
C VAL A 347 -18.96 -6.17 11.34
N PRO A 348 -19.47 -7.33 11.81
CA PRO A 348 -18.63 -8.39 12.32
C PRO A 348 -17.95 -9.13 11.16
N ASP A 349 -16.66 -9.43 11.30
CA ASP A 349 -15.93 -10.26 10.33
C ASP A 349 -14.84 -11.08 11.02
N PHE A 350 -14.65 -12.33 10.57
CA PHE A 350 -13.61 -13.22 11.06
C PHE A 350 -12.21 -12.75 10.69
N ALA A 351 -12.05 -11.93 9.66
CA ALA A 351 -10.78 -11.32 9.29
C ALA A 351 -10.20 -10.44 10.40
N TRP A 352 -11.03 -9.95 11.33
CA TRP A 352 -10.60 -9.20 12.51
C TRP A 352 -10.15 -10.10 13.67
N CYS A 353 -10.46 -11.39 13.61
CA CYS A 353 -10.16 -12.42 14.61
C CYS A 353 -9.00 -13.35 14.19
N GLN A 354 -8.20 -12.93 13.21
CA GLN A 354 -7.16 -13.75 12.56
C GLN A 354 -5.83 -12.98 12.47
N PRO A 355 -4.68 -13.66 12.51
CA PRO A 355 -3.35 -13.04 12.64
C PRO A 355 -2.79 -12.44 11.35
N GLN A 356 -3.47 -12.62 10.21
CA GLN A 356 -2.97 -12.15 8.92
C GLN A 356 -2.70 -10.63 8.92
N PRO A 357 -1.56 -10.20 8.33
CA PRO A 357 -1.26 -8.78 8.21
C PRO A 357 -2.29 -8.08 7.33
N PHE A 358 -2.45 -6.77 7.49
CA PHE A 358 -3.51 -6.03 6.82
C PHE A 358 -3.36 -5.95 5.29
N TRP A 359 -2.14 -6.08 4.76
CA TRP A 359 -1.90 -6.21 3.31
C TRP A 359 -2.25 -7.59 2.74
N SER A 360 -2.65 -8.54 3.59
CA SER A 360 -3.10 -9.88 3.22
C SER A 360 -4.53 -10.17 3.69
N LEU A 361 -5.34 -9.12 3.90
CA LEU A 361 -6.76 -9.29 4.19
C LEU A 361 -7.46 -10.02 3.03
N PRO A 362 -8.51 -10.82 3.32
CA PRO A 362 -9.36 -11.41 2.29
C PRO A 362 -9.90 -10.33 1.34
N GLU A 363 -9.91 -10.63 0.04
CA GLU A 363 -10.27 -9.64 -0.99
C GLU A 363 -11.65 -8.98 -0.79
N PRO A 364 -12.72 -9.68 -0.35
CA PRO A 364 -13.98 -9.03 -0.03
C PRO A 364 -13.84 -7.94 1.05
N VAL A 365 -13.06 -8.20 2.10
CA VAL A 365 -12.81 -7.23 3.18
C VAL A 365 -11.96 -6.08 2.67
N ALA A 366 -10.91 -6.36 1.90
CA ALA A 366 -10.07 -5.33 1.29
C ALA A 366 -10.88 -4.42 0.36
N ALA A 367 -11.76 -4.99 -0.47
CA ALA A 367 -12.64 -4.26 -1.38
C ALA A 367 -13.60 -3.32 -0.65
N GLU A 368 -14.18 -3.74 0.48
CA GLU A 368 -14.98 -2.84 1.30
C GLU A 368 -14.15 -1.70 1.90
N LEU A 369 -12.91 -1.96 2.33
CA LEU A 369 -12.04 -0.91 2.87
C LEU A 369 -11.69 0.13 1.78
N ARG A 370 -11.44 -0.29 0.53
CA ARG A 370 -11.16 0.64 -0.62
C ARG A 370 -12.25 1.69 -0.84
N GLN A 371 -13.48 1.40 -0.42
CA GLN A 371 -14.61 2.33 -0.54
C GLN A 371 -14.58 3.45 0.51
N SER A 372 -13.80 3.27 1.58
CA SER A 372 -13.72 4.22 2.69
C SER A 372 -12.93 5.47 2.30
N ARG A 373 -13.38 6.63 2.77
CA ARG A 373 -12.63 7.89 2.73
C ARG A 373 -11.37 7.79 3.59
N LEU A 374 -11.52 7.22 4.76
CA LEU A 374 -10.48 6.99 5.76
C LEU A 374 -10.87 5.74 6.54
N VAL A 375 -9.89 4.89 6.83
CA VAL A 375 -10.03 3.79 7.78
C VAL A 375 -9.27 4.18 9.04
N ILE A 376 -9.97 4.27 10.16
CA ILE A 376 -9.38 4.52 11.48
C ILE A 376 -9.15 3.17 12.13
N VAL A 377 -7.91 2.86 12.47
CA VAL A 377 -7.50 1.59 13.08
C VAL A 377 -7.12 1.84 14.53
N LYS A 378 -7.84 1.21 15.45
CA LYS A 378 -7.61 1.34 16.90
C LYS A 378 -6.72 0.23 17.43
N GLY A 379 -5.89 0.58 18.41
CA GLY A 379 -5.29 -0.40 19.31
C GLY A 379 -3.98 -1.04 18.85
N ASP A 380 -3.36 -1.77 19.77
CA ASP A 380 -2.02 -2.34 19.58
C ASP A 380 -2.05 -3.60 18.70
N ALA A 381 -3.01 -4.49 18.88
CA ALA A 381 -3.13 -5.71 18.07
C ALA A 381 -3.33 -5.40 16.58
N ASN A 382 -4.21 -4.43 16.26
CA ASN A 382 -4.39 -3.99 14.87
C ASN A 382 -3.16 -3.27 14.33
N TYR A 383 -2.43 -2.50 15.15
CA TYR A 383 -1.18 -1.87 14.74
C TYR A 383 -0.09 -2.90 14.43
N ARG A 384 0.02 -3.96 15.23
CA ARG A 384 0.91 -5.08 14.94
C ARG A 384 0.56 -5.73 13.61
N ARG A 385 -0.72 -5.91 13.30
CA ARG A 385 -1.18 -6.39 11.97
C ARG A 385 -0.87 -5.43 10.82
N LEU A 386 -0.89 -4.12 11.05
CA LEU A 386 -0.45 -3.13 10.07
C LEU A 386 1.04 -3.25 9.74
N LEU A 387 1.85 -3.75 10.67
CA LEU A 387 3.31 -3.89 10.55
C LEU A 387 3.74 -5.35 10.31
N GLY A 388 2.79 -6.29 10.21
CA GLY A 388 3.06 -7.72 10.08
C GLY A 388 3.76 -8.36 11.28
N ASP A 389 3.59 -7.76 12.47
CA ASP A 389 4.22 -8.13 13.73
C ASP A 389 5.74 -8.31 13.59
N ALA A 390 6.39 -7.38 12.90
CA ALA A 390 7.80 -7.45 12.56
C ALA A 390 8.61 -6.28 13.15
N ARG A 391 9.92 -6.48 13.30
CA ARG A 391 10.84 -5.45 13.82
C ARG A 391 11.25 -4.49 12.71
N TRP A 392 10.64 -3.33 12.72
CA TRP A 392 10.97 -2.22 11.83
C TRP A 392 11.97 -1.27 12.50
N ASP A 393 12.74 -0.54 11.70
CA ASP A 393 13.39 0.67 12.19
C ASP A 393 12.31 1.67 12.60
N LEU A 394 12.37 2.15 13.84
CA LEU A 394 11.40 3.09 14.38
C LEU A 394 11.33 4.38 13.56
N ALA A 395 12.43 4.81 12.94
CA ALA A 395 12.46 6.02 12.13
C ALA A 395 11.84 5.83 10.74
N MET A 396 11.52 4.60 10.33
CA MET A 396 10.94 4.33 9.02
C MET A 396 9.56 5.00 8.89
N PRO A 397 9.30 5.82 7.86
CA PRO A 397 8.02 6.52 7.71
C PRO A 397 6.84 5.55 7.72
N PHE A 398 5.81 5.89 8.49
CA PHE A 398 4.59 5.09 8.58
C PHE A 398 3.91 4.88 7.21
N ALA A 399 3.97 5.88 6.33
CA ALA A 399 3.44 5.79 4.98
C ALA A 399 4.18 4.75 4.10
N ASP A 400 5.49 4.56 4.31
CA ASP A 400 6.28 3.57 3.59
C ASP A 400 5.91 2.16 4.07
N VAL A 401 5.77 1.97 5.39
CA VAL A 401 5.40 0.69 6.00
C VAL A 401 3.95 0.31 5.68
N THR A 402 3.04 1.27 5.57
CA THR A 402 1.62 1.01 5.30
C THR A 402 1.22 1.29 3.86
N CYS A 403 2.18 1.44 2.93
CA CYS A 403 1.95 1.83 1.54
C CYS A 403 0.98 0.90 0.78
N CYS A 404 0.86 -0.35 1.23
CA CYS A 404 0.03 -1.40 0.63
C CYS A 404 -1.39 -1.45 1.22
N PHE A 405 -1.71 -0.61 2.21
CA PHE A 405 -3.05 -0.61 2.81
C PHE A 405 -4.10 -0.10 1.80
N PRO A 406 -5.30 -0.71 1.71
CA PRO A 406 -6.22 -0.49 0.58
C PRO A 406 -6.89 0.90 0.51
N ALA A 407 -6.78 1.72 1.54
CA ALA A 407 -7.46 3.02 1.63
C ALA A 407 -6.64 4.00 2.47
N PRO A 408 -6.94 5.32 2.47
CA PRO A 408 -6.33 6.21 3.45
C PRO A 408 -6.52 5.66 4.87
N LEU A 409 -5.48 5.73 5.69
CA LEU A 409 -5.39 5.05 6.97
C LEU A 409 -4.98 6.02 8.07
N LEU A 410 -5.69 6.01 9.20
CA LEU A 410 -5.24 6.61 10.44
C LEU A 410 -5.10 5.52 11.51
N ALA A 411 -3.91 5.29 12.02
CA ALA A 411 -3.69 4.41 13.16
C ALA A 411 -3.68 5.22 14.47
N LEU A 412 -4.48 4.80 15.44
CA LEU A 412 -4.53 5.35 16.80
C LEU A 412 -4.12 4.25 17.79
N ARG A 413 -2.89 4.32 18.29
CA ARG A 413 -2.27 3.25 19.07
C ARG A 413 -1.57 3.76 20.32
N THR A 414 -1.91 3.20 21.48
CA THR A 414 -1.03 3.20 22.65
C THR A 414 -0.04 2.05 22.56
N LEU A 415 1.25 2.27 22.83
CA LEU A 415 2.29 1.26 22.66
C LEU A 415 2.20 0.16 23.74
N LYS A 416 1.87 -1.07 23.33
CA LYS A 416 1.81 -2.27 24.20
C LYS A 416 2.62 -3.45 23.65
N ALA A 417 3.54 -3.18 22.72
CA ALA A 417 4.39 -4.16 22.04
C ALA A 417 5.70 -3.51 21.56
N GLU A 418 6.76 -4.31 21.53
CA GLU A 418 8.15 -3.92 21.19
C GLU A 418 8.38 -3.71 19.68
N LEU A 419 7.47 -2.98 19.04
CA LEU A 419 7.56 -2.61 17.63
C LEU A 419 6.95 -1.23 17.37
N GLY A 420 7.35 -0.61 16.26
CA GLY A 420 6.87 0.68 15.84
C GLY A 420 7.52 1.12 14.53
N CYS A 421 6.99 2.20 13.95
CA CYS A 421 7.60 2.93 12.86
C CYS A 421 7.13 4.39 12.95
N GLY A 422 7.71 5.30 12.16
CA GLY A 422 7.36 6.73 12.13
C GLY A 422 7.63 7.48 13.44
N ILE A 423 8.52 6.97 14.29
CA ILE A 423 8.95 7.56 15.56
C ILE A 423 10.37 8.09 15.38
N SER A 424 10.55 9.40 15.56
CA SER A 424 11.87 10.00 15.39
C SER A 424 12.86 9.50 16.44
N ARG A 425 14.15 9.49 16.11
CA ARG A 425 15.21 9.10 17.06
C ARG A 425 15.21 9.96 18.33
N SER A 426 14.89 11.26 18.20
CA SER A 426 14.75 12.15 19.35
C SER A 426 13.61 11.73 20.28
N LYS A 427 12.46 11.34 19.72
CA LYS A 427 11.31 10.86 20.49
C LYS A 427 11.57 9.50 21.13
N GLU A 428 12.27 8.61 20.44
CA GLU A 428 12.72 7.33 20.99
C GLU A 428 13.61 7.54 22.22
N ILE A 429 14.61 8.44 22.14
CA ILE A 429 15.51 8.75 23.26
C ILE A 429 14.71 9.35 24.43
N GLU A 430 13.86 10.33 24.16
CA GLU A 430 13.00 10.96 25.18
C GLU A 430 12.12 9.92 25.89
N ALA A 431 11.54 8.97 25.15
CA ALA A 431 10.70 7.92 25.72
C ALA A 431 11.50 6.95 26.61
N LYS A 432 12.68 6.54 26.15
CA LYS A 432 13.60 5.67 26.92
C LYS A 432 14.09 6.31 28.21
N GLU A 433 14.35 7.62 28.20
CA GLU A 433 14.77 8.36 29.38
C GLU A 433 13.62 8.51 30.39
N LYS A 434 12.40 8.77 29.93
CA LYS A 434 11.23 8.90 30.81
C LYS A 434 10.75 7.58 31.40
N HIS A 435 10.81 6.48 30.64
CA HIS A 435 10.32 5.16 31.02
C HIS A 435 11.34 4.06 30.63
N PRO A 436 12.43 3.91 31.40
CA PRO A 436 13.48 2.95 31.07
C PRO A 436 12.99 1.51 31.22
N GLY A 437 13.06 0.75 30.12
CA GLY A 437 12.77 -0.69 30.10
C GLY A 437 11.37 -1.09 29.67
N ASP A 438 10.36 -0.20 29.72
CA ASP A 438 8.96 -0.55 29.43
C ASP A 438 8.19 0.49 28.60
N TRP A 439 8.86 1.52 28.07
CA TRP A 439 8.19 2.59 27.31
C TRP A 439 7.37 2.10 26.09
N MET A 440 7.72 0.96 25.49
CA MET A 440 7.00 0.34 24.36
C MET A 440 5.86 -0.59 24.79
N THR A 441 5.81 -1.02 26.04
CA THR A 441 4.92 -2.11 26.49
C THR A 441 3.96 -1.67 27.60
N SER A 442 4.23 -0.55 28.26
CA SER A 442 3.43 -0.01 29.37
C SER A 442 2.10 0.63 28.96
N GLY A 443 1.86 0.87 27.67
CA GLY A 443 0.70 1.67 27.21
C GLY A 443 0.84 3.17 27.49
N THR A 444 2.01 3.62 27.96
CA THR A 444 2.24 5.01 28.34
C THR A 444 2.26 5.94 27.13
N PHE A 445 2.99 5.55 26.09
CA PHE A 445 3.16 6.38 24.91
C PHE A 445 2.12 6.07 23.85
N GLY A 446 1.85 7.04 22.98
CA GLY A 446 0.86 6.94 21.92
C GLY A 446 1.36 7.45 20.57
N CYS A 447 0.71 6.97 19.51
CA CYS A 447 0.92 7.40 18.14
C CYS A 447 -0.44 7.64 17.47
N ALA A 448 -0.58 8.78 16.80
CA ALA A 448 -1.61 9.03 15.79
C ALA A 448 -0.89 9.18 14.45
N GLN A 449 -1.01 8.20 13.55
CA GLN A 449 -0.22 8.15 12.31
C GLN A 449 -1.11 8.02 11.08
N LEU A 450 -0.94 8.93 10.13
CA LEU A 450 -1.75 9.04 8.93
C LEU A 450 -0.96 8.60 7.69
N ASN A 451 -1.54 7.69 6.92
CA ASN A 451 -1.19 7.49 5.53
C ASN A 451 -2.36 7.97 4.66
N ALA A 452 -2.26 9.20 4.16
CA ALA A 452 -3.35 9.86 3.43
C ALA A 452 -3.50 9.36 1.99
N ALA A 453 -2.44 8.78 1.41
CA ALA A 453 -2.42 8.31 0.02
C ALA A 453 -1.53 7.06 -0.09
N PRO A 454 -1.99 5.90 0.39
CA PRO A 454 -1.26 4.66 0.16
C PRO A 454 -1.11 4.43 -1.34
N ALA A 455 0.10 4.11 -1.76
CA ALA A 455 0.46 4.11 -3.17
C ALA A 455 -0.25 2.99 -3.96
N GLY A 456 -0.67 1.90 -3.31
CA GLY A 456 -1.14 0.71 -4.02
C GLY A 456 -0.04 0.09 -4.88
N GLN A 457 -0.34 -0.93 -5.69
CA GLN A 457 0.64 -1.63 -6.57
C GLN A 457 1.67 -2.51 -5.84
N HIS A 458 1.23 -3.26 -4.84
CA HIS A 458 2.10 -4.12 -4.04
C HIS A 458 3.01 -5.04 -4.90
N ALA A 459 2.41 -5.77 -5.84
CA ALA A 459 3.13 -6.73 -6.67
C ALA A 459 4.23 -6.08 -7.53
N VAL A 460 4.03 -4.82 -7.95
CA VAL A 460 5.03 -4.03 -8.68
C VAL A 460 6.18 -3.62 -7.77
N ALA A 461 5.87 -3.11 -6.57
CA ALA A 461 6.88 -2.72 -5.59
C ALA A 461 7.79 -3.90 -5.23
N SER A 462 7.21 -5.11 -5.14
CA SER A 462 7.95 -6.32 -4.78
C SER A 462 9.13 -6.59 -5.70
N LEU A 463 9.09 -6.20 -6.98
CA LEU A 463 10.19 -6.47 -7.93
C LEU A 463 11.50 -5.79 -7.55
N ALA A 464 11.45 -4.55 -7.09
CA ALA A 464 12.64 -3.85 -6.60
C ALA A 464 13.21 -4.53 -5.35
N THR A 465 12.34 -5.10 -4.52
CA THR A 465 12.69 -5.69 -3.23
C THR A 465 13.07 -7.16 -3.28
N ALA A 466 12.73 -7.86 -4.37
CA ALA A 466 13.05 -9.27 -4.57
C ALA A 466 14.50 -9.48 -5.05
N LEU A 467 15.21 -8.41 -5.42
CA LEU A 467 16.61 -8.48 -5.82
C LEU A 467 17.50 -8.84 -4.61
N PRO A 468 18.44 -9.79 -4.75
CA PRO A 468 19.40 -10.12 -3.70
C PRO A 468 20.13 -8.87 -3.17
N PRO A 469 20.44 -8.79 -1.87
CA PRO A 469 21.11 -7.61 -1.27
C PRO A 469 22.45 -7.26 -1.95
N ASP A 470 23.14 -8.28 -2.45
CA ASP A 470 24.42 -8.24 -3.15
C ASP A 470 24.30 -8.15 -4.68
N ALA A 471 23.08 -8.24 -5.24
CA ALA A 471 22.86 -8.06 -6.66
C ALA A 471 23.29 -6.64 -7.09
N SER A 472 24.20 -6.56 -8.06
CA SER A 472 24.66 -5.28 -8.59
C SER A 472 23.50 -4.56 -9.28
N PHE A 473 23.36 -3.28 -8.93
CA PHE A 473 22.68 -2.31 -9.78
C PHE A 473 23.70 -1.85 -10.82
N ALA A 474 23.58 -2.32 -12.06
CA ALA A 474 24.35 -1.86 -13.21
C ALA A 474 25.88 -1.86 -13.02
N GLY A 475 26.45 -2.99 -12.58
CA GLY A 475 27.90 -3.24 -12.69
C GLY A 475 28.87 -2.32 -11.89
N VAL A 476 28.41 -1.40 -11.05
CA VAL A 476 29.31 -0.58 -10.21
C VAL A 476 29.64 -1.37 -8.93
N LYS A 477 30.86 -1.91 -8.84
CA LYS A 477 31.41 -2.44 -7.57
C LYS A 477 31.38 -1.30 -6.54
N GLY A 478 30.59 -1.49 -5.48
CA GLY A 478 30.36 -0.50 -4.43
C GLY A 478 31.65 0.13 -3.91
N GLY A 479 31.90 1.37 -4.31
CA GLY A 479 32.85 2.24 -3.62
C GLY A 479 32.22 2.69 -2.32
N ARG A 480 32.87 2.40 -1.19
CA ARG A 480 32.52 3.02 0.10
C ARG A 480 32.64 4.54 -0.04
N VAL A 481 31.51 5.23 -0.04
CA VAL A 481 31.49 6.69 0.15
C VAL A 481 31.89 6.93 1.60
N LYS A 482 33.01 7.62 1.83
CA LYS A 482 33.31 8.21 3.15
C LYS A 482 32.18 9.20 3.44
N GLY A 483 31.38 8.91 4.47
CA GLY A 483 30.23 9.71 4.84
C GLY A 483 30.61 11.18 5.03
N VAL A 484 29.83 12.05 4.39
CA VAL A 484 29.72 13.44 4.81
C VAL A 484 28.79 13.41 6.03
N GLY A 485 29.37 13.55 7.22
CA GLY A 485 28.65 13.85 8.46
C GLY A 485 28.72 12.77 9.55
N GLY A 486 29.58 13.02 10.54
CA GLY A 486 29.39 12.62 11.95
C GLY A 486 29.51 11.13 12.29
N GLU A 487 30.57 10.77 13.00
CA GLU A 487 30.64 9.52 13.75
C GLU A 487 29.46 9.44 14.74
N GLY A 488 28.50 8.53 14.49
CA GLY A 488 27.46 8.15 15.46
C GLY A 488 25.99 8.19 15.03
N GLY A 489 25.64 8.28 13.73
CA GLY A 489 24.24 8.36 13.28
C GLY A 489 23.77 7.15 12.45
N GLY A 490 22.70 6.48 12.88
CA GLY A 490 21.98 5.46 12.11
C GLY A 490 21.18 6.06 10.95
N GLY A 491 21.85 6.37 9.85
CA GLY A 491 21.23 6.72 8.57
C GLY A 491 21.35 5.58 7.57
N LEU A 492 20.47 5.56 6.56
CA LEU A 492 20.53 4.62 5.44
C LEU A 492 21.89 4.63 4.76
N THR A 493 22.40 3.46 4.44
CA THR A 493 23.45 3.34 3.43
C THR A 493 22.88 3.75 2.07
N LEU A 494 23.75 4.26 1.18
CA LEU A 494 23.33 4.71 -0.14
C LEU A 494 22.58 3.62 -0.93
N ALA A 495 23.01 2.37 -0.80
CA ALA A 495 22.39 1.23 -1.50
C ALA A 495 20.96 0.93 -1.02
N GLU A 496 20.69 1.09 0.28
CA GLU A 496 19.37 0.87 0.86
C GLU A 496 18.42 1.98 0.40
N ARG A 497 18.88 3.23 0.44
CA ARG A 497 18.12 4.36 -0.07
C ARG A 497 17.74 4.22 -1.54
N GLU A 498 18.69 3.78 -2.38
CA GLU A 498 18.45 3.53 -3.81
C GLU A 498 17.41 2.42 -4.04
N ARG A 499 17.39 1.35 -3.22
CA ARG A 499 16.37 0.29 -3.36
C ARG A 499 14.96 0.80 -3.06
N LEU A 500 14.81 1.56 -1.98
CA LEU A 500 13.54 2.16 -1.61
C LEU A 500 13.05 3.12 -2.70
N ASP A 501 13.93 4.01 -3.16
CA ASP A 501 13.60 4.99 -4.19
C ASP A 501 13.23 4.32 -5.52
N LEU A 502 13.89 3.19 -5.86
CA LEU A 502 13.51 2.36 -7.00
C LEU A 502 12.11 1.77 -6.82
N ALA A 503 11.79 1.19 -5.65
CA ALA A 503 10.46 0.65 -5.38
C ALA A 503 9.37 1.73 -5.50
N LYS A 504 9.61 2.92 -4.91
CA LYS A 504 8.72 4.08 -5.01
C LYS A 504 8.54 4.53 -6.47
N THR A 505 9.63 4.55 -7.24
CA THR A 505 9.63 4.90 -8.67
C THR A 505 8.79 3.90 -9.49
N LEU A 506 8.95 2.60 -9.29
CA LEU A 506 8.17 1.58 -10.00
C LEU A 506 6.67 1.68 -9.69
N VAL A 507 6.32 1.93 -8.42
CA VAL A 507 4.92 2.15 -8.01
C VAL A 507 4.35 3.42 -8.66
N ALA A 508 5.13 4.50 -8.71
CA ALA A 508 4.73 5.73 -9.38
C ALA A 508 4.48 5.51 -10.88
N LEU A 509 5.36 4.78 -11.57
CA LEU A 509 5.20 4.42 -12.98
C LEU A 509 3.93 3.56 -13.20
N ALA A 510 3.66 2.60 -12.32
CA ALA A 510 2.45 1.79 -12.38
C ALA A 510 1.18 2.64 -12.15
N ASN A 511 1.20 3.55 -11.19
CA ASN A 511 0.06 4.44 -10.93
C ASN A 511 -0.19 5.43 -12.08
N ALA A 512 0.88 5.99 -12.66
CA ALA A 512 0.80 6.82 -13.87
C ALA A 512 0.18 6.03 -15.03
N SER A 513 0.67 4.80 -15.28
CA SER A 513 0.16 3.91 -16.32
C SER A 513 -1.32 3.57 -16.14
N ARG A 514 -1.75 3.32 -14.89
CA ARG A 514 -3.16 3.08 -14.56
C ARG A 514 -4.03 4.32 -14.84
N GLU A 515 -3.56 5.49 -14.45
CA GLU A 515 -4.30 6.75 -14.67
C GLU A 515 -4.41 7.05 -16.17
N LEU A 516 -3.31 6.92 -16.91
CA LEU A 516 -3.30 7.08 -18.35
C LEU A 516 -4.24 6.09 -19.04
N ALA A 517 -4.26 4.82 -18.62
CA ALA A 517 -5.20 3.81 -19.14
C ALA A 517 -6.68 4.21 -18.95
N ARG A 518 -7.03 4.83 -17.82
CA ARG A 518 -8.39 5.38 -17.62
C ARG A 518 -8.66 6.57 -18.54
N THR A 519 -7.68 7.45 -18.70
CA THR A 519 -7.78 8.62 -19.59
C THR A 519 -8.02 8.17 -21.03
N LEU A 520 -7.20 7.26 -21.55
CA LEU A 520 -7.29 6.70 -22.90
C LEU A 520 -8.64 6.01 -23.17
N ARG A 521 -9.14 5.18 -22.23
CA ARG A 521 -10.45 4.52 -22.36
C ARG A 521 -11.61 5.50 -22.52
N SER A 522 -11.49 6.69 -21.93
CA SER A 522 -12.51 7.73 -22.02
C SER A 522 -12.32 8.71 -23.19
N ALA A 523 -11.16 8.68 -23.86
CA ALA A 523 -10.80 9.66 -24.88
C ALA A 523 -11.76 9.66 -26.09
N PRO A 524 -12.19 8.50 -26.65
CA PRO A 524 -13.13 8.48 -27.77
C PRO A 524 -14.52 9.05 -27.43
N ALA A 525 -14.95 8.96 -26.16
CA ALA A 525 -16.21 9.55 -25.71
C ALA A 525 -16.13 11.09 -25.55
N ARG A 526 -14.92 11.64 -25.54
CA ARG A 526 -14.61 13.08 -25.42
C ARG A 526 -14.17 13.68 -26.77
N SER A 527 -14.45 12.96 -27.87
CA SER A 527 -13.81 13.09 -29.20
C SER A 527 -14.10 14.35 -30.03
N SER A 528 -14.72 15.39 -29.47
CA SER A 528 -14.60 16.75 -30.05
C SER A 528 -13.54 17.62 -29.35
N VAL A 529 -12.93 17.13 -28.26
CA VAL A 529 -12.18 17.97 -27.30
C VAL A 529 -10.71 17.56 -27.15
N THR A 530 -10.32 16.31 -27.40
CA THR A 530 -8.98 15.79 -26.98
C THR A 530 -8.18 15.03 -28.04
N LEU A 531 -8.72 14.85 -29.23
CA LEU A 531 -8.17 13.99 -30.28
C LEU A 531 -7.86 14.83 -31.53
N GLY A 532 -6.58 15.21 -31.72
CA GLY A 532 -6.05 15.70 -33.00
C GLY A 532 -6.07 17.22 -33.27
N SER A 533 -4.86 17.77 -33.47
CA SER A 533 -4.45 19.05 -34.08
C SER A 533 -5.51 20.15 -34.36
N ALA A 534 -5.63 21.11 -33.44
CA ALA A 534 -6.08 22.47 -33.78
C ALA A 534 -4.87 23.44 -33.79
N PRO A 535 -4.54 24.09 -34.92
CA PRO A 535 -3.65 25.24 -34.91
C PRO A 535 -4.41 26.41 -34.28
N GLY A 536 -3.99 26.81 -33.08
CA GLY A 536 -4.55 27.98 -32.38
C GLY A 536 -5.41 27.59 -31.18
N GLY A 537 -4.95 27.99 -29.99
CA GLY A 537 -5.65 27.78 -28.73
C GLY A 537 -7.07 28.32 -28.79
N THR A 538 -8.05 27.43 -28.72
CA THR A 538 -9.45 27.78 -28.51
C THR A 538 -9.91 27.14 -27.21
N ARG A 539 -10.40 27.97 -26.29
CA ARG A 539 -11.03 27.54 -25.03
C ARG A 539 -12.35 26.85 -25.35
N ASN A 540 -12.64 25.75 -24.67
CA ASN A 540 -13.97 25.12 -24.77
C ASN A 540 -15.04 26.02 -24.11
N ALA A 541 -16.32 25.75 -24.40
CA ALA A 541 -17.46 26.50 -23.84
C ALA A 541 -17.56 26.47 -22.30
N THR A 542 -16.77 25.61 -21.65
CA THR A 542 -16.64 25.46 -20.19
C THR A 542 -15.44 26.19 -19.58
N GLY A 543 -14.62 26.89 -20.39
CA GLY A 543 -13.51 27.72 -19.93
C GLY A 543 -12.17 27.01 -19.71
N ASP A 544 -12.05 25.75 -20.16
CA ASP A 544 -10.82 24.96 -20.04
C ASP A 544 -9.99 25.00 -21.32
N ASP A 545 -8.67 25.03 -21.13
CA ASP A 545 -7.71 25.01 -22.22
C ASP A 545 -7.60 23.59 -22.80
N GLN A 546 -7.76 23.47 -24.12
CA GLN A 546 -7.62 22.24 -24.87
C GLN A 546 -6.15 21.76 -24.87
N ARG A 547 -5.87 20.57 -24.32
CA ARG A 547 -4.52 19.96 -24.28
C ARG A 547 -4.45 18.69 -25.12
N LYS A 548 -3.32 18.45 -25.77
CA LYS A 548 -3.02 17.21 -26.52
C LYS A 548 -2.81 16.04 -25.54
N LEU A 549 -3.16 14.82 -25.95
CA LEU A 549 -3.00 13.63 -25.10
C LEU A 549 -1.54 13.37 -24.70
N ASP A 550 -0.58 13.67 -25.56
CA ASP A 550 0.85 13.55 -25.25
C ASP A 550 1.25 14.41 -24.04
N VAL A 551 0.78 15.67 -24.01
CA VAL A 551 0.99 16.60 -22.87
C VAL A 551 0.29 16.09 -21.61
N VAL A 552 -0.91 15.53 -21.75
CA VAL A 552 -1.64 14.95 -20.60
C VAL A 552 -0.91 13.73 -20.05
N ALA A 553 -0.38 12.87 -20.91
CA ALA A 553 0.40 11.72 -20.50
C ALA A 553 1.68 12.17 -19.77
N ASP A 554 2.41 13.15 -20.32
CA ASP A 554 3.60 13.71 -19.67
C ASP A 554 3.29 14.31 -18.29
N ASP A 555 2.23 15.12 -18.18
CA ASP A 555 1.77 15.70 -16.92
C ASP A 555 1.45 14.61 -15.87
N ILE A 556 0.80 13.50 -16.28
CA ILE A 556 0.48 12.38 -15.40
C ILE A 556 1.77 11.74 -14.87
N PHE A 557 2.72 11.40 -15.76
CA PHE A 557 3.98 10.77 -15.35
C PHE A 557 4.80 11.70 -14.44
N ALA A 558 4.98 12.97 -14.82
CA ALA A 558 5.70 13.95 -14.01
C ALA A 558 5.08 14.11 -12.61
N SER A 559 3.74 14.15 -12.51
CA SER A 559 3.03 14.29 -11.23
C SER A 559 3.24 13.08 -10.31
N HIS A 560 3.11 11.85 -10.82
CA HIS A 560 3.28 10.64 -10.00
C HIS A 560 4.74 10.47 -9.58
N LEU A 561 5.68 10.71 -10.50
CA LEU A 561 7.12 10.62 -10.20
C LEU A 561 7.55 11.70 -9.20
N GLY A 562 7.01 12.93 -9.30
CA GLY A 562 7.31 14.01 -8.36
C GLY A 562 6.75 13.76 -6.95
N ALA A 563 5.59 13.10 -6.86
CA ALA A 563 4.98 12.79 -5.57
C ALA A 563 5.64 11.61 -4.83
N CYS A 564 6.43 10.77 -5.53
CA CYS A 564 6.96 9.54 -4.93
C CYS A 564 8.20 9.77 -4.05
N GLY A 565 8.90 10.90 -4.21
CA GLY A 565 10.11 11.24 -3.43
C GLY A 565 11.37 10.42 -3.75
N GLY A 566 11.30 9.49 -4.72
CA GLY A 566 12.44 8.66 -5.14
C GLY A 566 13.18 9.17 -6.38
N VAL A 567 12.54 10.02 -7.18
CA VAL A 567 13.04 10.47 -8.49
C VAL A 567 13.59 11.88 -8.39
N ARG A 568 14.86 12.04 -8.75
CA ARG A 568 15.49 13.36 -8.86
C ARG A 568 15.24 13.99 -10.21
N TRP A 569 15.54 13.26 -11.29
CA TRP A 569 15.47 13.79 -12.65
C TRP A 569 14.44 13.00 -13.47
N TYR A 570 13.58 13.73 -14.17
CA TYR A 570 12.64 13.19 -15.13
C TYR A 570 12.90 13.80 -16.52
N SER A 571 13.20 12.95 -17.49
CA SER A 571 13.40 13.34 -18.89
C SER A 571 12.32 12.68 -19.74
N SER A 572 11.64 13.48 -20.55
CA SER A 572 10.51 13.04 -21.35
C SER A 572 10.79 13.22 -22.84
N GLU A 573 10.22 12.34 -23.68
CA GLU A 573 10.16 12.55 -25.12
C GLU A 573 9.50 13.90 -25.48
N GLU A 574 8.58 14.37 -24.63
CA GLU A 574 7.79 15.58 -24.88
C GLU A 574 8.50 16.90 -24.49
N THR A 575 9.67 16.83 -23.84
CA THR A 575 10.38 18.01 -23.32
C THR A 575 11.83 18.07 -23.77
N ASP A 576 12.32 19.30 -24.05
CA ASP A 576 13.70 19.50 -24.51
C ASP A 576 14.74 19.28 -23.39
N PHE A 577 14.34 19.52 -22.14
CA PHE A 577 15.23 19.52 -20.97
C PHE A 577 14.65 18.68 -19.82
N PRO A 578 15.49 17.94 -19.08
CA PRO A 578 15.07 17.21 -17.90
C PRO A 578 14.53 18.13 -16.80
N LEU A 579 13.49 17.67 -16.11
CA LEU A 579 12.89 18.30 -14.95
C LEU A 579 13.50 17.74 -13.66
N GLU A 580 13.88 18.63 -12.74
CA GLU A 580 14.22 18.24 -11.37
C GLU A 580 12.94 18.12 -10.54
N LEU A 581 12.66 16.92 -10.04
CA LEU A 581 11.44 16.60 -9.29
C LEU A 581 11.67 16.64 -7.77
N ASP A 582 12.69 15.95 -7.28
CA ASP A 582 13.08 15.96 -5.86
C ASP A 582 14.61 15.99 -5.74
N ALA A 583 15.15 17.06 -5.16
CA ALA A 583 16.59 17.22 -4.94
C ALA A 583 17.20 16.12 -4.05
N ASN A 584 16.37 15.38 -3.31
CA ASN A 584 16.79 14.25 -2.50
C ASN A 584 16.66 12.90 -3.22
N GLY A 585 15.95 12.80 -4.34
CA GLY A 585 15.77 11.54 -5.06
C GLY A 585 17.10 10.90 -5.49
N THR A 586 17.15 9.58 -5.59
CA THR A 586 18.34 8.84 -6.08
C THR A 586 18.16 8.25 -7.48
N MET A 587 16.95 8.37 -8.05
CA MET A 587 16.62 7.83 -9.37
C MET A 587 16.53 8.90 -10.46
N VAL A 588 16.81 8.49 -11.69
CA VAL A 588 16.57 9.23 -12.92
C VAL A 588 15.60 8.42 -13.77
N VAL A 589 14.56 9.04 -14.31
CA VAL A 589 13.59 8.38 -15.19
C VAL A 589 13.60 9.04 -16.55
N CYS A 590 13.82 8.23 -17.60
CA CYS A 590 13.66 8.63 -18.99
C CYS A 590 12.42 7.94 -19.55
N CYS A 591 11.47 8.70 -20.08
CA CYS A 591 10.14 8.19 -20.44
C CYS A 591 9.70 8.67 -21.84
N ASP A 592 9.14 7.76 -22.62
CA ASP A 592 8.14 8.07 -23.64
C ASP A 592 6.76 7.88 -22.98
N PRO A 593 6.08 8.97 -22.58
CA PRO A 593 4.82 8.86 -21.85
C PRO A 593 3.68 8.31 -22.72
N LEU A 594 3.75 8.43 -24.05
CA LEU A 594 2.70 7.96 -24.96
C LEU A 594 3.22 7.55 -26.35
N ASP A 595 3.79 6.35 -26.44
CA ASP A 595 4.15 5.72 -27.71
C ASP A 595 2.90 5.39 -28.53
N GLY A 596 2.98 5.63 -29.84
CA GLY A 596 1.92 5.34 -30.79
C GLY A 596 0.80 6.38 -30.81
N SER A 597 1.01 7.56 -30.23
CA SER A 597 0.00 8.63 -30.10
C SER A 597 -0.70 9.02 -31.41
N ARG A 598 0.03 8.96 -32.53
CA ARG A 598 -0.50 9.17 -33.89
C ARG A 598 -1.67 8.24 -34.27
N ASN A 599 -1.85 7.14 -33.55
CA ASN A 599 -2.88 6.15 -33.83
C ASN A 599 -4.01 6.11 -32.78
N ILE A 600 -4.07 7.06 -31.85
CA ILE A 600 -5.13 7.08 -30.83
C ILE A 600 -6.52 7.21 -31.49
N ASP A 601 -6.63 8.00 -32.56
CA ASP A 601 -7.90 8.25 -33.26
C ASP A 601 -8.51 6.97 -33.86
N CYS A 602 -7.68 5.99 -34.23
CA CYS A 602 -8.14 4.70 -34.74
C CYS A 602 -8.20 3.60 -33.66
N ASN A 603 -7.95 3.97 -32.40
CA ASN A 603 -8.10 3.14 -31.21
C ASN A 603 -7.35 1.80 -31.28
N ILE A 604 -6.18 1.81 -31.92
CA ILE A 604 -5.26 0.68 -31.89
C ILE A 604 -4.38 0.76 -30.63
N PRO A 605 -3.67 -0.33 -30.27
CA PRO A 605 -2.84 -0.33 -29.07
C PRO A 605 -1.79 0.78 -29.08
N VAL A 606 -1.64 1.43 -27.93
CA VAL A 606 -0.63 2.45 -27.61
C VAL A 606 0.00 2.11 -26.26
N GLY A 607 0.96 2.89 -25.77
CA GLY A 607 1.58 2.58 -24.49
C GLY A 607 2.53 3.65 -23.99
N SER A 608 3.24 3.34 -22.91
CA SER A 608 4.31 4.17 -22.37
C SER A 608 5.57 3.32 -22.23
N ILE A 609 6.74 3.90 -22.46
CA ILE A 609 8.04 3.21 -22.39
C ILE A 609 8.93 3.99 -21.44
N PHE A 610 9.62 3.32 -20.51
CA PHE A 610 10.43 4.02 -19.53
C PHE A 610 11.67 3.23 -19.09
N GLY A 611 12.77 3.95 -18.91
CA GLY A 611 14.02 3.47 -18.32
C GLY A 611 14.31 4.19 -17.01
N VAL A 612 14.78 3.45 -16.01
CA VAL A 612 15.15 3.96 -14.68
C VAL A 612 16.65 3.77 -14.48
N TYR A 613 17.31 4.85 -14.08
CA TYR A 613 18.75 4.92 -13.86
C TYR A 613 19.03 5.48 -12.45
N ARG A 614 20.29 5.38 -12.02
CA ARG A 614 20.76 6.03 -10.79
C ARG A 614 21.26 7.44 -11.09
N VAL A 615 21.19 8.32 -10.10
CA VAL A 615 21.95 9.58 -10.14
C VAL A 615 23.44 9.27 -10.03
N VAL A 616 24.21 9.69 -11.03
CA VAL A 616 25.67 9.54 -11.07
C VAL A 616 26.33 10.71 -10.35
N ARG A 617 27.19 10.42 -9.37
CA ARG A 617 27.98 11.43 -8.64
C ARG A 617 29.43 11.42 -9.13
N THR A 618 29.98 12.60 -9.43
CA THR A 618 31.38 12.72 -9.88
C THR A 618 32.36 12.63 -8.70
N LEU A 619 33.64 12.32 -8.99
CA LEU A 619 34.72 12.13 -8.00
C LEU A 619 35.08 13.37 -7.15
N GLY A 620 34.39 14.50 -7.32
CA GLY A 620 34.50 15.70 -6.47
C GLY A 620 33.26 15.97 -5.60
N GLY A 621 32.27 15.07 -5.60
CA GLY A 621 31.00 15.25 -4.87
C GLY A 621 29.96 16.11 -5.60
N GLY A 622 30.28 16.66 -6.77
CA GLY A 622 29.32 17.33 -7.65
C GLY A 622 28.52 16.34 -8.51
N GLU A 623 27.25 16.62 -8.75
CA GLU A 623 26.44 15.89 -9.73
C GLU A 623 26.62 16.51 -11.12
N GLY A 624 26.59 15.71 -12.19
CA GLY A 624 26.47 16.24 -13.55
C GLY A 624 25.14 16.98 -13.71
N ASP A 625 25.04 17.89 -14.68
CA ASP A 625 23.77 18.56 -14.97
C ASP A 625 22.66 17.56 -15.34
N GLY A 626 21.39 18.00 -15.31
CA GLY A 626 20.26 17.12 -15.57
C GLY A 626 20.35 16.38 -16.91
N VAL A 627 20.94 17.00 -17.94
CA VAL A 627 21.14 16.38 -19.25
C VAL A 627 22.11 15.23 -19.16
N ALA A 628 23.29 15.42 -18.55
CA ALA A 628 24.27 14.37 -18.36
C ALA A 628 23.73 13.19 -17.53
N GLN A 629 22.86 13.46 -16.55
CA GLN A 629 22.17 12.43 -15.78
C GLN A 629 21.19 11.62 -16.63
N CYS A 630 20.65 12.19 -17.70
CA CYS A 630 19.64 11.58 -18.55
C CYS A 630 20.19 11.03 -19.87
N THR A 631 21.51 11.06 -20.11
CA THR A 631 22.17 10.49 -21.30
C THR A 631 23.09 9.32 -20.93
N GLN A 632 22.62 8.44 -20.04
CA GLN A 632 23.39 7.29 -19.56
C GLN A 632 23.29 6.09 -20.51
N PRO A 633 24.32 5.23 -20.59
CA PRO A 633 24.32 4.04 -21.46
C PRO A 633 23.24 3.02 -21.07
N ALA A 634 22.78 2.18 -22.00
CA ALA A 634 21.62 1.30 -21.79
C ALA A 634 21.85 0.28 -20.66
N ARG A 635 23.11 -0.16 -20.51
CA ARG A 635 23.57 -1.02 -19.41
C ARG A 635 23.53 -0.38 -18.02
N ALA A 636 23.41 0.95 -17.93
CA ALA A 636 23.33 1.68 -16.66
C ALA A 636 21.92 1.65 -16.04
N GLN A 637 20.92 1.17 -16.79
CA GLN A 637 19.56 1.03 -16.29
C GLN A 637 19.51 0.07 -15.10
N VAL A 638 18.81 0.47 -14.05
CA VAL A 638 18.51 -0.37 -12.88
C VAL A 638 17.15 -1.05 -13.02
N ALA A 639 16.25 -0.46 -13.79
CA ALA A 639 15.01 -1.06 -14.22
C ALA A 639 14.58 -0.44 -15.56
N ALA A 640 13.77 -1.17 -16.30
CA ALA A 640 13.08 -0.64 -17.46
C ALA A 640 11.75 -1.36 -17.64
N GLY A 641 10.85 -0.74 -18.37
CA GLY A 641 9.55 -1.32 -18.63
C GLY A 641 8.74 -0.59 -19.66
N TYR A 642 7.55 -1.12 -19.88
CA TYR A 642 6.55 -0.48 -20.70
C TYR A 642 5.14 -0.82 -20.18
N ALA A 643 4.22 0.12 -20.33
CA ALA A 643 2.79 -0.11 -20.21
C ALA A 643 2.20 -0.27 -21.61
N HIS A 644 1.43 -1.32 -21.84
CA HIS A 644 0.75 -1.59 -23.10
C HIS A 644 -0.76 -1.43 -22.88
N HIS A 645 -1.33 -0.39 -23.48
CA HIS A 645 -2.74 -0.03 -23.39
C HIS A 645 -3.49 -0.60 -24.60
N SER A 646 -4.12 -1.75 -24.40
CA SER A 646 -4.89 -2.47 -25.42
C SER A 646 -6.25 -2.90 -24.85
N GLY A 647 -6.84 -3.98 -25.38
CA GLY A 647 -8.06 -4.57 -24.84
C GLY A 647 -7.95 -4.93 -23.35
N ALA A 648 -6.73 -5.20 -22.88
CA ALA A 648 -6.35 -5.11 -21.48
C ALA A 648 -5.17 -4.13 -21.34
N THR A 649 -4.98 -3.56 -20.15
CA THR A 649 -3.76 -2.82 -19.84
C THR A 649 -2.77 -3.73 -19.14
N THR A 650 -1.60 -3.91 -19.73
CA THR A 650 -0.49 -4.67 -19.13
C THR A 650 0.68 -3.75 -18.82
N LEU A 651 1.44 -4.08 -17.78
CA LEU A 651 2.68 -3.41 -17.39
C LEU A 651 3.76 -4.49 -17.35
N VAL A 652 4.82 -4.31 -18.13
CA VAL A 652 5.96 -5.24 -18.14
C VAL A 652 7.16 -4.53 -17.54
N LEU A 653 7.78 -5.15 -16.54
CA LEU A 653 8.92 -4.60 -15.82
C LEU A 653 10.07 -5.60 -15.79
N ALA A 654 11.29 -5.10 -15.98
CA ALA A 654 12.52 -5.80 -15.72
C ALA A 654 13.36 -4.97 -14.73
N VAL A 655 13.94 -5.61 -13.72
CA VAL A 655 14.69 -4.93 -12.66
C VAL A 655 16.02 -5.66 -12.42
N GLY A 656 17.12 -4.92 -12.32
CA GLY A 656 18.46 -5.46 -12.06
C GLY A 656 19.11 -6.16 -13.26
N ASP A 657 20.39 -6.50 -13.10
CA ASP A 657 21.21 -7.05 -14.19
C ASP A 657 20.80 -8.47 -14.58
N THR A 658 20.31 -9.25 -13.61
CA THR A 658 19.93 -10.67 -13.77
C THR A 658 18.43 -10.91 -13.66
N GLY A 659 17.64 -9.85 -13.48
CA GLY A 659 16.20 -9.96 -13.32
C GLY A 659 15.51 -10.42 -14.59
N SER A 660 14.42 -11.15 -14.41
CA SER A 660 13.54 -11.53 -15.51
C SER A 660 12.51 -10.44 -15.80
N ALA A 661 12.02 -10.36 -17.03
CA ALA A 661 10.85 -9.55 -17.34
C ALA A 661 9.59 -10.17 -16.70
N VAL A 662 8.81 -9.38 -15.97
CA VAL A 662 7.57 -9.79 -15.30
C VAL A 662 6.42 -8.98 -15.86
N GLU A 663 5.32 -9.66 -16.19
CA GLU A 663 4.10 -9.04 -16.69
C GLU A 663 3.04 -8.94 -15.61
N PHE A 664 2.48 -7.74 -15.49
CA PHE A 664 1.32 -7.45 -14.67
C PHE A 664 0.14 -7.07 -15.56
N VAL A 665 -1.06 -7.41 -15.13
CA VAL A 665 -2.31 -7.01 -15.75
C VAL A 665 -3.02 -6.06 -14.79
N LEU A 666 -3.54 -4.94 -15.31
CA LEU A 666 -4.36 -4.05 -14.53
C LEU A 666 -5.70 -4.72 -14.24
N ASP A 667 -5.97 -4.96 -12.97
CA ASP A 667 -7.27 -5.35 -12.46
C ASP A 667 -8.10 -4.07 -12.24
N ASP A 668 -9.18 -3.93 -13.00
CA ASP A 668 -10.05 -2.76 -12.95
C ASP A 668 -10.89 -2.68 -11.67
N ASP A 669 -11.15 -3.81 -10.99
CA ASP A 669 -11.92 -3.84 -9.75
C ASP A 669 -11.08 -3.32 -8.58
N THR A 670 -9.83 -3.79 -8.48
CA THR A 670 -8.92 -3.38 -7.41
C THR A 670 -8.15 -2.11 -7.75
N GLY A 671 -8.04 -1.77 -9.03
CA GLY A 671 -7.21 -0.67 -9.54
C GLY A 671 -5.71 -0.92 -9.33
N ALA A 672 -5.31 -2.18 -9.22
CA ALA A 672 -3.93 -2.62 -9.01
C ALA A 672 -3.44 -3.48 -10.17
N PHE A 673 -2.14 -3.42 -10.45
CA PHE A 673 -1.42 -4.31 -11.32
C PHE A 673 -1.13 -5.60 -10.55
N VAL A 674 -1.78 -6.68 -10.96
CA VAL A 674 -1.57 -8.03 -10.42
C VAL A 674 -0.71 -8.83 -11.38
N VAL A 675 0.11 -9.75 -10.87
CA VAL A 675 0.93 -10.61 -11.74
C VAL A 675 0.00 -11.40 -12.67
N ALA A 676 0.38 -11.53 -13.95
CA ALA A 676 -0.38 -12.33 -14.91
C ALA A 676 -0.61 -13.76 -14.39
N ALA A 677 -1.74 -14.38 -14.76
CA ALA A 677 -2.30 -15.56 -14.09
C ALA A 677 -1.39 -16.81 -14.06
N ASP A 678 -0.37 -16.90 -14.92
CA ASP A 678 0.60 -18.00 -14.92
C ASP A 678 1.77 -17.79 -13.93
N GLY A 679 1.93 -16.57 -13.39
CA GLY A 679 3.04 -16.20 -12.52
C GLY A 679 4.43 -16.34 -13.17
N ALA A 680 4.47 -16.66 -14.46
CA ALA A 680 5.69 -17.01 -15.17
C ALA A 680 6.37 -15.74 -15.68
N PRO A 681 7.70 -15.67 -15.64
CA PRO A 681 8.40 -14.56 -16.27
C PRO A 681 8.12 -14.52 -17.77
N LEU A 682 8.01 -13.32 -18.33
CA LEU A 682 7.92 -13.11 -19.77
C LEU A 682 9.21 -13.63 -20.43
N ARG A 683 9.05 -14.47 -21.44
CA ARG A 683 10.14 -15.07 -22.22
C ARG A 683 9.84 -14.97 -23.70
N CYS A 684 10.72 -14.30 -24.44
CA CYS A 684 10.68 -14.29 -25.88
C CYS A 684 11.12 -15.66 -26.40
N PRO A 685 10.36 -16.31 -27.30
CA PRO A 685 10.83 -17.49 -28.00
C PRO A 685 12.18 -17.20 -28.70
N PRO A 686 13.13 -18.15 -28.73
CA PRO A 686 14.42 -17.93 -29.39
C PRO A 686 14.28 -17.68 -30.90
N ARG A 687 13.16 -18.13 -31.48
CA ARG A 687 12.77 -17.94 -32.87
C ARG A 687 11.26 -17.91 -33.03
N GLY A 688 10.75 -17.06 -33.94
CA GLY A 688 9.34 -17.00 -34.32
C GLY A 688 9.11 -17.13 -35.82
N GLN A 689 7.95 -16.66 -36.28
CA GLN A 689 7.54 -16.67 -37.70
C GLN A 689 6.85 -15.35 -38.09
N ILE A 690 7.24 -14.26 -37.44
CA ILE A 690 6.67 -12.93 -37.62
C ILE A 690 7.80 -11.93 -37.79
N TYR A 691 7.68 -11.05 -38.78
CA TYR A 691 8.49 -9.85 -38.86
C TYR A 691 7.57 -8.62 -38.80
N SER A 692 8.08 -7.53 -38.21
CA SER A 692 7.29 -6.35 -37.92
C SER A 692 8.05 -5.06 -38.19
N LEU A 693 7.77 -4.47 -39.34
CA LEU A 693 8.27 -3.17 -39.76
C LEU A 693 7.30 -2.57 -40.78
N ASN A 694 7.49 -1.28 -41.08
CA ASN A 694 6.67 -0.57 -42.07
C ASN A 694 7.01 -1.00 -43.51
N ASP A 695 6.43 -2.12 -43.95
CA ASP A 695 6.60 -2.73 -45.28
C ASP A 695 6.31 -1.77 -46.46
N ALA A 696 5.56 -0.67 -46.25
CA ALA A 696 5.34 0.33 -47.30
C ALA A 696 6.63 1.06 -47.73
N ARG A 697 7.72 0.89 -46.97
CA ARG A 697 9.04 1.46 -47.24
C ARG A 697 10.00 0.47 -47.90
N PHE A 698 9.52 -0.68 -48.37
CA PHE A 698 10.35 -1.75 -48.93
C PHE A 698 11.40 -1.27 -49.94
N ASP A 699 11.01 -0.39 -50.87
CA ASP A 699 11.91 0.13 -51.91
C ASP A 699 12.93 1.17 -51.39
N ASP A 700 12.72 1.70 -50.19
CA ASP A 700 13.64 2.64 -49.53
C ASP A 700 14.73 1.92 -48.72
N TRP A 701 14.63 0.59 -48.55
CA TRP A 701 15.50 -0.18 -47.67
C TRP A 701 16.83 -0.58 -48.33
N PRO A 702 17.89 -0.76 -47.52
CA PRO A 702 19.15 -1.30 -48.03
C PRO A 702 18.99 -2.75 -48.50
N GLU A 703 19.92 -3.19 -49.34
CA GLU A 703 19.84 -4.48 -50.03
C GLU A 703 19.76 -5.68 -49.07
N GLY A 704 20.51 -5.65 -47.97
CA GLY A 704 20.51 -6.74 -46.98
C GLY A 704 19.13 -6.94 -46.37
N LEU A 705 18.49 -5.84 -45.93
CA LEU A 705 17.14 -5.90 -45.35
C LEU A 705 16.10 -6.36 -46.38
N ARG A 706 16.15 -5.87 -47.63
CA ARG A 706 15.22 -6.30 -48.68
C ARG A 706 15.33 -7.79 -48.96
N ARG A 707 16.55 -8.31 -49.09
CA ARG A 707 16.81 -9.73 -49.31
C ARG A 707 16.27 -10.58 -48.17
N TYR A 708 16.60 -10.23 -46.92
CA TYR A 708 16.09 -10.96 -45.76
C TYR A 708 14.55 -11.02 -45.76
N VAL A 709 13.86 -9.89 -45.98
CA VAL A 709 12.39 -9.86 -45.96
C VAL A 709 11.79 -10.68 -47.11
N VAL A 710 12.40 -10.66 -48.30
CA VAL A 710 11.97 -11.49 -49.44
C VAL A 710 12.12 -12.98 -49.12
N ASP A 711 13.28 -13.37 -48.60
CA ASP A 711 13.56 -14.76 -48.25
C ASP A 711 12.60 -15.23 -47.14
N ALA A 712 12.37 -14.40 -46.13
CA ALA A 712 11.43 -14.68 -45.05
C ALA A 712 9.98 -14.83 -45.54
N ARG A 713 9.52 -14.00 -46.48
CA ARG A 713 8.18 -14.12 -47.10
C ARG A 713 8.02 -15.39 -47.92
N ARG A 714 9.10 -15.86 -48.55
CA ARG A 714 9.10 -17.07 -49.40
C ARG A 714 9.30 -18.35 -48.61
N GLY A 715 9.76 -18.26 -47.36
CA GLY A 715 10.21 -19.41 -46.58
C GLY A 715 11.58 -19.92 -47.01
N GLU A 716 12.38 -19.05 -47.62
CA GLU A 716 13.78 -19.28 -48.01
C GLU A 716 14.76 -18.83 -46.92
N ASN A 717 14.24 -18.44 -45.74
CA ASN A 717 15.01 -18.20 -44.51
C ASN A 717 15.47 -19.53 -43.86
N GLN A 718 16.26 -19.45 -42.80
CA GLN A 718 16.80 -20.62 -42.08
C GLN A 718 15.72 -21.55 -41.49
N THR A 719 14.47 -21.09 -41.35
CA THR A 719 13.37 -21.94 -40.83
C THR A 719 12.70 -22.80 -41.90
N GLY A 720 12.87 -22.46 -43.18
CA GLY A 720 12.10 -23.07 -44.26
C GLY A 720 10.60 -22.71 -44.24
N LYS A 721 10.18 -21.73 -43.43
CA LYS A 721 8.78 -21.34 -43.23
C LYS A 721 8.54 -19.89 -43.61
N GLN A 722 7.39 -19.64 -44.22
CA GLN A 722 6.95 -18.30 -44.58
C GLN A 722 6.61 -17.48 -43.34
N TYR A 723 7.24 -16.32 -43.19
CA TYR A 723 6.95 -15.41 -42.09
C TYR A 723 5.74 -14.54 -42.42
N SER A 724 4.96 -14.22 -41.39
CA SER A 724 3.85 -13.28 -41.48
C SER A 724 4.30 -11.85 -41.18
N ALA A 725 3.91 -10.90 -42.02
CA ALA A 725 4.02 -9.47 -41.71
C ALA A 725 2.96 -9.07 -40.68
N ARG A 726 3.36 -8.42 -39.59
CA ARG A 726 2.45 -7.77 -38.63
C ARG A 726 3.04 -6.43 -38.23
N TYR A 727 2.30 -5.34 -38.42
CA TYR A 727 2.75 -4.00 -38.05
C TYR A 727 1.59 -3.23 -37.45
N VAL A 728 1.66 -2.99 -36.13
CA VAL A 728 0.62 -2.30 -35.36
C VAL A 728 0.74 -0.79 -35.50
N CYS A 729 1.90 -0.27 -35.93
CA CYS A 729 2.19 1.17 -36.02
C CYS A 729 2.42 1.86 -34.66
N SER A 730 2.55 1.09 -33.58
CA SER A 730 2.99 1.53 -32.26
C SER A 730 4.12 0.60 -31.81
N LEU A 731 5.27 1.18 -31.45
CA LEU A 731 6.47 0.41 -31.13
C LEU A 731 6.22 -0.52 -29.94
N VAL A 732 5.55 -0.05 -28.90
CA VAL A 732 5.23 -0.84 -27.70
C VAL A 732 4.30 -2.02 -28.02
N GLY A 733 3.31 -1.83 -28.89
CA GLY A 733 2.41 -2.90 -29.32
C GLY A 733 3.12 -3.94 -30.20
N ASP A 734 3.98 -3.50 -31.12
CA ASP A 734 4.80 -4.37 -31.95
C ASP A 734 5.84 -5.14 -31.11
N PHE A 735 6.44 -4.48 -30.12
CA PHE A 735 7.39 -5.07 -29.18
C PHE A 735 6.72 -6.11 -28.28
N HIS A 736 5.59 -5.78 -27.66
CA HIS A 736 4.88 -6.68 -26.74
C HIS A 736 4.48 -7.99 -27.44
N ARG A 737 3.92 -7.90 -28.65
CA ARG A 737 3.62 -9.08 -29.48
C ARG A 737 4.87 -9.89 -29.77
N THR A 738 5.97 -9.24 -30.12
CA THR A 738 7.24 -9.91 -30.44
C THR A 738 7.78 -10.66 -29.23
N MET A 739 7.73 -10.08 -28.04
CA MET A 739 8.13 -10.77 -26.80
C MET A 739 7.25 -11.97 -26.46
N LYS A 740 5.97 -11.98 -26.86
CA LYS A 740 5.03 -13.09 -26.61
C LYS A 740 5.12 -14.21 -27.64
N TYR A 741 5.27 -13.87 -28.92
CA TYR A 741 5.14 -14.82 -30.04
C TYR A 741 6.45 -15.12 -30.76
N GLY A 742 7.53 -14.41 -30.43
CA GLY A 742 8.81 -14.50 -31.13
C GLY A 742 8.76 -13.83 -32.50
N GLY A 743 9.90 -13.89 -33.21
CA GLY A 743 10.14 -13.11 -34.42
C GLY A 743 10.89 -11.83 -34.07
N TRP A 744 10.78 -10.81 -34.91
CA TRP A 744 11.40 -9.51 -34.64
C TRP A 744 10.53 -8.33 -35.07
N CYS A 745 10.71 -7.20 -34.39
CA CYS A 745 10.16 -5.92 -34.78
C CYS A 745 11.25 -4.86 -34.84
N GLY A 746 11.01 -3.79 -35.59
CA GLY A 746 12.01 -2.73 -35.69
C GLY A 746 11.68 -1.59 -36.64
N ASN A 747 12.60 -0.65 -36.68
CA ASN A 747 12.61 0.46 -37.62
C ASN A 747 14.05 0.63 -38.14
N PRO A 748 14.31 0.38 -39.44
CA PRO A 748 15.67 0.45 -39.99
C PRO A 748 16.21 1.88 -40.11
N ARG A 749 15.36 2.90 -39.90
CA ARG A 749 15.73 4.31 -39.96
C ARG A 749 16.15 4.82 -38.58
N PRO A 750 17.06 5.83 -38.50
CA PRO A 750 17.34 6.55 -37.27
C PRO A 750 16.16 7.47 -36.88
N HIS A 751 15.04 6.86 -36.48
CA HIS A 751 13.79 7.55 -36.16
C HIS A 751 13.40 7.46 -34.69
N LEU A 752 13.72 6.34 -34.04
CA LEU A 752 13.36 6.08 -32.65
C LEU A 752 14.36 6.80 -31.73
N ARG A 753 13.89 7.40 -30.65
CA ARG A 753 14.73 8.08 -29.68
C ARG A 753 15.47 7.05 -28.84
N TRP A 754 16.77 7.22 -28.74
CA TRP A 754 17.65 6.27 -28.10
C TRP A 754 17.30 6.10 -26.62
N GLN A 755 17.13 7.21 -25.90
CA GLN A 755 16.97 7.24 -24.45
C GLN A 755 15.58 6.82 -23.96
N PHE A 756 14.54 7.13 -24.74
CA PHE A 756 13.14 6.98 -24.33
C PHE A 756 12.49 5.70 -24.88
N GLU A 757 12.95 5.21 -26.04
CA GLU A 757 12.37 4.06 -26.73
C GLU A 757 13.36 2.89 -26.80
N VAL A 758 14.57 3.11 -27.32
CA VAL A 758 15.48 2.03 -27.69
C VAL A 758 16.16 1.39 -26.48
N ALA A 759 16.80 2.19 -25.62
CA ALA A 759 17.50 1.68 -24.45
C ALA A 759 16.58 0.96 -23.45
N PRO A 760 15.37 1.47 -23.11
CA PRO A 760 14.44 0.76 -22.24
C PRO A 760 13.98 -0.59 -22.81
N LEU A 761 13.60 -0.61 -24.09
CA LEU A 761 13.13 -1.85 -24.72
C LEU A 761 14.26 -2.87 -24.89
N ALA A 762 15.50 -2.43 -25.12
CA ALA A 762 16.66 -3.32 -25.14
C ALA A 762 16.91 -4.01 -23.79
N PHE A 763 16.74 -3.27 -22.69
CA PHE A 763 16.87 -3.82 -21.33
C PHE A 763 15.80 -4.87 -21.05
N VAL A 764 14.55 -4.59 -21.43
CA VAL A 764 13.44 -5.55 -21.28
C VAL A 764 13.62 -6.76 -22.19
N ALA A 765 14.07 -6.57 -23.44
CA ALA A 765 14.34 -7.65 -24.38
C ALA A 765 15.38 -8.62 -23.80
N ARG A 766 16.52 -8.11 -23.29
CA ARG A 766 17.53 -8.91 -22.60
C ARG A 766 16.91 -9.72 -21.45
N ALA A 767 16.12 -9.10 -20.59
CA ALA A 767 15.46 -9.75 -19.45
C ALA A 767 14.41 -10.80 -19.86
N ALA A 768 13.89 -10.71 -21.09
CA ALA A 768 13.00 -11.70 -21.70
C ALA A 768 13.76 -12.78 -22.51
N GLY A 769 15.09 -12.73 -22.59
CA GLY A 769 15.90 -13.65 -23.40
C GLY A 769 15.94 -13.32 -24.90
N ALA A 770 15.60 -12.09 -25.26
CA ALA A 770 15.69 -11.52 -26.61
C ALA A 770 16.93 -10.62 -26.76
N ILE A 771 17.20 -10.16 -27.99
CA ILE A 771 18.30 -9.23 -28.32
C ILE A 771 17.78 -7.98 -29.02
N ALA A 772 18.45 -6.84 -28.82
CA ALA A 772 18.17 -5.57 -29.48
C ALA A 772 19.46 -5.00 -30.11
N THR A 773 19.40 -4.58 -31.36
CA THR A 773 20.54 -4.02 -32.11
C THR A 773 20.13 -2.79 -32.91
N ASP A 774 21.08 -1.87 -33.14
CA ASP A 774 20.92 -0.77 -34.11
C ASP A 774 21.15 -1.20 -35.58
N GLY A 775 21.31 -2.51 -35.81
CA GLY A 775 21.66 -3.12 -37.09
C GLY A 775 23.17 -3.35 -37.27
N THR A 776 23.99 -2.87 -36.34
CA THR A 776 25.46 -3.04 -36.33
C THR A 776 26.01 -3.44 -34.96
N ASN A 777 25.51 -2.83 -33.88
CA ASN A 777 25.95 -3.02 -32.52
C ASN A 777 24.77 -3.50 -31.66
N ASP A 778 25.06 -4.32 -30.65
CA ASP A 778 24.11 -4.62 -29.59
C ASP A 778 23.90 -3.36 -28.74
N VAL A 779 22.63 -2.97 -28.55
CA VAL A 779 22.25 -1.78 -27.77
C VAL A 779 22.72 -1.91 -26.32
N MET A 780 22.66 -3.11 -25.72
CA MET A 780 23.08 -3.35 -24.34
C MET A 780 24.60 -3.40 -24.17
N ALA A 781 25.34 -3.66 -25.25
CA ALA A 781 26.81 -3.70 -25.24
C ALA A 781 27.45 -2.31 -25.40
N ASN A 782 26.68 -1.29 -25.79
CA ASN A 782 27.21 0.06 -25.95
C ASN A 782 27.72 0.61 -24.61
N GLU A 783 29.00 0.99 -24.60
CA GLU A 783 29.66 1.52 -23.41
C GLU A 783 29.31 2.98 -23.14
N ASP A 784 29.01 3.70 -24.22
CA ASP A 784 28.72 5.13 -24.23
C ASP A 784 27.19 5.34 -24.30
N GLY A 785 26.73 6.39 -23.61
CA GLY A 785 25.35 6.88 -23.76
C GLY A 785 25.16 7.65 -25.07
N PRO A 786 23.94 8.16 -25.33
CA PRO A 786 23.70 9.01 -26.48
C PRO A 786 24.41 10.36 -26.27
N SER A 787 24.86 10.96 -27.35
CA SER A 787 25.49 12.29 -27.36
C SER A 787 24.52 13.42 -27.00
N ALA A 788 23.21 13.17 -27.14
CA ALA A 788 22.14 14.08 -26.78
C ALA A 788 20.90 13.30 -26.30
N ALA A 789 20.10 13.89 -25.42
CA ALA A 789 18.90 13.26 -24.86
C ALA A 789 17.92 12.74 -25.94
N HIS A 790 17.78 13.48 -27.04
CA HIS A 790 16.89 13.17 -28.16
C HIS A 790 17.59 12.52 -29.37
N GLU A 791 18.78 11.93 -29.18
CA GLU A 791 19.46 11.21 -30.25
C GLU A 791 18.59 10.08 -30.82
N ARG A 792 18.61 9.89 -32.14
CA ARG A 792 17.80 8.89 -32.83
C ARG A 792 18.64 7.79 -33.44
N THR A 793 18.16 6.56 -33.35
CA THR A 793 18.86 5.38 -33.88
C THR A 793 17.89 4.37 -34.51
N PRO A 794 18.34 3.53 -35.47
CA PRO A 794 17.59 2.35 -35.89
C PRO A 794 17.44 1.34 -34.75
N LEU A 795 16.45 0.46 -34.87
CA LEU A 795 16.25 -0.64 -33.92
C LEU A 795 15.78 -1.89 -34.65
N PHE A 796 16.37 -3.03 -34.30
CA PHE A 796 15.89 -4.37 -34.60
C PHE A 796 15.90 -5.16 -33.30
N VAL A 797 14.75 -5.68 -32.87
CA VAL A 797 14.60 -6.30 -31.55
C VAL A 797 13.66 -7.49 -31.60
N GLY A 798 14.03 -8.58 -30.90
CA GLY A 798 13.22 -9.79 -30.86
C GLY A 798 14.00 -11.05 -30.55
N SER A 799 13.46 -12.17 -31.03
CA SER A 799 14.04 -13.51 -30.97
C SER A 799 15.52 -13.51 -31.37
N VAL A 800 16.37 -14.10 -30.53
CA VAL A 800 17.83 -14.10 -30.70
C VAL A 800 18.26 -14.67 -32.03
N ASP A 801 17.64 -15.77 -32.45
CA ASP A 801 18.01 -16.43 -33.70
C ASP A 801 17.55 -15.59 -34.90
N ASP A 802 16.34 -15.01 -34.85
CA ASP A 802 15.79 -14.21 -35.95
C ASP A 802 16.63 -12.95 -36.23
N VAL A 803 17.03 -12.25 -35.17
CA VAL A 803 17.89 -11.06 -35.28
C VAL A 803 19.29 -11.47 -35.74
N ALA A 804 19.84 -12.58 -35.23
CA ALA A 804 21.14 -13.08 -35.68
C ALA A 804 21.14 -13.41 -37.18
N GLU A 805 20.10 -14.06 -37.69
CA GLU A 805 19.94 -14.34 -39.11
C GLU A 805 19.81 -13.06 -39.94
N LEU A 806 18.97 -12.11 -39.53
CA LEU A 806 18.82 -10.80 -40.18
C LEU A 806 20.19 -10.14 -40.39
N LEU A 807 21.05 -10.13 -39.37
CA LEU A 807 22.37 -9.49 -39.44
C LEU A 807 23.34 -10.19 -40.41
N THR A 808 23.13 -11.47 -40.73
CA THR A 808 23.96 -12.16 -41.75
C THR A 808 23.78 -11.62 -43.16
N TYR A 809 22.69 -10.89 -43.42
CA TYR A 809 22.41 -10.27 -44.73
C TYR A 809 23.19 -8.98 -44.98
N GLY A 810 23.99 -8.51 -44.01
CA GLY A 810 24.87 -7.35 -44.15
C GLY A 810 24.15 -6.03 -43.89
N ASP A 811 24.11 -5.12 -44.87
CA ASP A 811 23.56 -3.78 -44.67
C ASP A 811 22.03 -3.81 -44.50
N VAL A 812 21.61 -3.59 -43.26
CA VAL A 812 20.18 -3.53 -42.86
C VAL A 812 19.76 -2.13 -42.42
N ARG A 813 20.68 -1.16 -42.31
CA ARG A 813 20.41 0.19 -41.79
C ARG A 813 20.01 1.14 -42.92
N GLN A 814 18.84 1.74 -42.81
CA GLN A 814 18.41 2.75 -43.77
C GLN A 814 19.02 4.12 -43.40
N VAL A 815 19.87 4.65 -44.28
CA VAL A 815 20.40 6.01 -44.15
C VAL A 815 19.27 7.04 -44.27
N ALA A 816 19.36 8.15 -43.53
CA ALA A 816 18.40 9.24 -43.64
C ALA A 816 18.35 9.77 -45.10
N LYS A 817 17.18 9.69 -45.75
CA LYS A 817 16.95 10.36 -47.04
C LYS A 817 16.80 11.86 -46.81
N THR A 818 17.64 12.67 -47.45
CA THR A 818 17.33 14.07 -47.72
C THR A 818 16.27 14.09 -48.82
N TYR A 819 15.02 14.35 -48.45
CA TYR A 819 13.99 14.66 -49.44
C TYR A 819 14.30 16.07 -49.97
N ALA A 820 14.49 16.22 -51.28
CA ALA A 820 14.48 17.54 -51.89
C ALA A 820 13.12 18.16 -51.56
N LEU A 821 13.14 19.28 -50.82
CA LEU A 821 11.95 20.05 -50.43
C LEU A 821 11.14 20.49 -51.65
#